data_AF-A0A0C4EN44-F1
#
_entry.id   AF-A0A0C4EN44-F1
#
_cell.length_a   1.000
_cell.length_b   1.000
_cell.length_c   1.000
_cell.angle_alpha   90.00
_cell.angle_beta   90.00
_cell.angle_gamma   90.00
#
_symmetry.space_group_name_H-M   'P 1'
#
loop_
_entity.id
_entity.type
_entity.pdbx_description
1 polymer ?
#
loop_
_entity_poly.entity_id
_entity_poly.type
_entity_poly.pdbx_seq_one_letter_code
_entity_poly.pdbx_strand_id
1 'polypeptide(L)'
;MSGFANSPRTEELIASYTLLIHQAESFASFFKKRCEIEEDYHLQLTRLLARQHDADRRLDSEYPSTTQTARDAWQEMCANVAQEAHTRKSWIKLIRQNVIEPLERFRSAKERTLHRIRDELRSSINEHKEYLATVQRLKKNYDRKCDEVAQFHAMSEAVEVREKLIEDQRNNPHSDWEHISSSSKPSPNPNPNPNPPTTNSLEHPASTPHTPPSGRPSTDNNPTTTSRQAVIISGATSSALRDTLTPPPANPIQAKGTDVLHALRANTNNLIQRLNSRKDTAKGTAQAMNHIDDLIRPTALRGVKVKREAEEADREYRKGIFHLETLRLRKEQVIRGARRATEEMVYETSAEAKESFSYYNDETRIQAVSLISICDHAQHLVMKVNPDADVRQYTDSTLDEYEEPQVLYENAFIGPCRSLLFGVAINDYCASNPGKGAVPLIVKMCIEEIDRNGLKQEGIYRVSGKMHSVIQLVHEIEKDEDTFTFDAERHEIYTIAGVLKLYLRQLPQALFPFPLVERVSLSQQLEESREEAFRLLLKRIRRLPPSHQATLKLLCAHLHRIASFSSLNKMTPSNLGLVFSPVVFLDDPAGQQLPAQSWKDDIMAMLIEHHEELFQGLPTAEPATTGLERSRSTQSVRRTRTISPSARKSLEAVRYESYSISGSPLSSPCPSQPLGPEAIESLSLADQVSPDPRQSYTPGVFSFGC
;
A
#
# COMPACT_ATOMS: atom_id res chain seq x y z
N MET A 1 7.20 59.86 36.53
CA MET A 1 7.84 58.56 36.27
C MET A 1 6.78 57.53 35.93
N SER A 2 6.61 57.24 34.65
CA SER A 2 5.74 56.22 34.09
C SER A 2 6.63 55.23 33.33
N GLY A 3 6.63 53.95 33.70
CA GLY A 3 7.57 52.98 33.14
C GLY A 3 7.70 51.62 33.85
N PHE A 4 6.75 51.26 34.72
CA PHE A 4 6.71 49.94 35.40
C PHE A 4 5.33 49.27 35.31
N ALA A 5 4.63 49.48 34.19
CA ALA A 5 3.65 48.50 33.72
C ALA A 5 4.44 47.30 33.15
N ASN A 6 3.90 46.08 33.36
CA ASN A 6 4.39 44.75 33.00
C ASN A 6 5.78 44.65 32.33
N SER A 7 6.71 43.93 32.97
CA SER A 7 7.98 43.55 32.34
C SER A 7 7.70 42.72 31.07
N PRO A 8 8.00 43.19 29.85
CA PRO A 8 7.60 42.50 28.62
C PRO A 8 8.14 41.06 28.56
N ARG A 9 9.35 40.86 29.10
CA ARG A 9 10.01 39.55 29.30
C ARG A 9 9.18 38.48 30.01
N THR A 10 8.20 38.82 30.83
CA THR A 10 7.34 37.79 31.47
C THR A 10 6.16 37.36 30.61
N GLU A 11 5.68 38.21 29.71
CA GLU A 11 4.65 37.86 28.73
C GLU A 11 5.29 37.08 27.57
N GLU A 12 6.48 37.50 27.12
CA GLU A 12 7.34 36.77 26.17
C GLU A 12 7.62 35.32 26.61
N LEU A 13 7.94 35.09 27.89
CA LEU A 13 8.16 33.74 28.43
C LEU A 13 6.90 32.87 28.39
N ILE A 14 5.75 33.41 28.81
CA ILE A 14 4.47 32.69 28.79
C ILE A 14 4.06 32.36 27.35
N ALA A 15 4.22 33.30 26.42
CA ALA A 15 3.96 33.08 25.00
C ALA A 15 4.89 32.00 24.40
N SER A 16 6.19 32.04 24.72
CA SER A 16 7.17 31.05 24.28
C SER A 16 6.83 29.63 24.76
N TYR A 17 6.48 29.47 26.04
CA TYR A 17 6.06 28.18 26.59
C TYR A 17 4.75 27.69 25.96
N THR A 18 3.79 28.60 25.71
CA THR A 18 2.51 28.27 25.07
C THR A 18 2.71 27.79 23.62
N LEU A 19 3.65 28.39 22.87
CA LEU A 19 4.01 27.97 21.52
C LEU A 19 4.56 26.53 21.49
N LEU A 20 5.39 26.15 22.46
CA LEU A 20 5.94 24.78 22.58
C LEU A 20 4.85 23.74 22.88
N ILE A 21 3.81 24.11 23.65
CA ILE A 21 2.64 23.24 23.86
C ILE A 21 1.87 23.04 22.55
N HIS A 22 1.60 24.11 21.80
CA HIS A 22 0.92 24.01 20.50
C HIS A 22 1.75 23.24 19.46
N GLN A 23 3.08 23.27 19.56
CA GLN A 23 3.97 22.44 18.75
C GLN A 23 3.79 20.94 19.05
N ALA A 24 3.75 20.55 20.34
CA ALA A 24 3.47 19.17 20.74
C ALA A 24 2.05 18.71 20.36
N GLU A 25 1.06 19.60 20.48
CA GLU A 25 -0.32 19.38 20.00
C GLU A 25 -0.37 19.16 18.48
N SER A 26 0.41 19.92 17.70
CA SER A 26 0.52 19.76 16.25
C SER A 26 1.09 18.39 15.85
N PHE A 27 2.14 17.92 16.56
CA PHE A 27 2.71 16.59 16.35
C PHE A 27 1.68 15.47 16.62
N ALA A 28 0.97 15.53 17.75
CA ALA A 28 -0.07 14.55 18.08
C ALA A 28 -1.22 14.56 17.05
N SER A 29 -1.64 15.75 16.60
CA SER A 29 -2.69 15.93 15.60
C SER A 29 -2.33 15.31 14.25
N PHE A 30 -1.08 15.47 13.79
CA PHE A 30 -0.59 14.83 12.56
C PHE A 30 -0.70 13.31 12.63
N PHE A 31 -0.21 12.67 13.70
CA PHE A 31 -0.26 11.22 13.83
C PHE A 31 -1.68 10.68 14.00
N LYS A 32 -2.57 11.40 14.71
CA LYS A 32 -4.00 11.07 14.74
C LYS A 32 -4.59 11.01 13.34
N LYS A 33 -4.36 12.03 12.52
CA LYS A 33 -4.90 12.06 11.15
C LYS A 33 -4.27 11.01 10.24
N ARG A 34 -2.99 10.69 10.45
CA ARG A 34 -2.30 9.59 9.76
C ARG A 34 -2.91 8.21 10.12
N CYS A 35 -3.31 7.98 11.37
CA CYS A 35 -4.01 6.77 11.78
C CYS A 35 -5.44 6.69 11.22
N GLU A 36 -6.20 7.78 11.19
CA GLU A 36 -7.54 7.80 10.58
C GLU A 36 -7.53 7.37 9.10
N ILE A 37 -6.48 7.77 8.36
CA ILE A 37 -6.27 7.36 6.95
C ILE A 37 -5.98 5.85 6.84
N GLU A 38 -5.16 5.30 7.73
CA GLU A 38 -4.86 3.87 7.76
C GLU A 38 -6.09 3.04 8.19
N GLU A 39 -6.94 3.58 9.08
CA GLU A 39 -8.17 2.95 9.56
C GLU A 39 -9.22 2.82 8.44
N ASP A 40 -9.38 3.84 7.59
CA ASP A 40 -10.24 3.72 6.40
C ASP A 40 -9.64 2.72 5.40
N TYR A 41 -8.33 2.73 5.16
CA TYR A 41 -7.68 1.75 4.28
C TYR A 41 -7.88 0.30 4.77
N HIS A 42 -7.67 0.04 6.07
CA HIS A 42 -7.96 -1.24 6.70
C HIS A 42 -9.44 -1.64 6.57
N LEU A 43 -10.36 -0.69 6.75
CA LEU A 43 -11.80 -0.91 6.57
C LEU A 43 -12.17 -1.24 5.11
N GLN A 44 -11.54 -0.60 4.13
CA GLN A 44 -11.74 -0.88 2.71
C GLN A 44 -11.19 -2.27 2.32
N LEU A 45 -9.99 -2.66 2.77
CA LEU A 45 -9.47 -4.02 2.59
C LEU A 45 -10.40 -5.07 3.21
N THR A 46 -10.86 -4.83 4.45
CA THR A 46 -11.77 -5.75 5.15
C THR A 46 -13.11 -5.93 4.40
N ARG A 47 -13.64 -4.84 3.82
CA ARG A 47 -14.86 -4.87 2.98
C ARG A 47 -14.66 -5.60 1.66
N LEU A 48 -13.47 -5.50 1.04
CA LEU A 48 -13.11 -6.25 -0.16
C LEU A 48 -13.10 -7.75 0.12
N LEU A 49 -12.41 -8.18 1.19
CA LEU A 49 -12.31 -9.58 1.61
C LEU A 49 -13.67 -10.20 1.93
N ALA A 50 -14.55 -9.47 2.62
CA ALA A 50 -15.91 -9.95 2.92
C ALA A 50 -16.73 -10.22 1.65
N ARG A 51 -16.69 -9.30 0.66
CA ARG A 51 -17.35 -9.49 -0.64
C ARG A 51 -16.76 -10.65 -1.42
N GLN A 52 -15.45 -10.82 -1.38
CA GLN A 52 -14.75 -11.90 -2.07
C GLN A 52 -15.13 -13.27 -1.49
N HIS A 53 -15.11 -13.40 -0.15
CA HIS A 53 -15.60 -14.61 0.54
C HIS A 53 -17.06 -14.94 0.16
N ASP A 54 -17.94 -13.95 0.06
CA ASP A 54 -19.34 -14.18 -0.34
C ASP A 54 -19.52 -14.54 -1.83
N ALA A 55 -18.53 -14.25 -2.68
CA ALA A 55 -18.47 -14.73 -4.07
C ALA A 55 -17.88 -16.15 -4.15
N ASP A 56 -16.80 -16.41 -3.43
CA ASP A 56 -16.15 -17.73 -3.35
C ASP A 56 -17.13 -18.79 -2.81
N ARG A 57 -17.86 -18.49 -1.73
CA ARG A 57 -18.86 -19.41 -1.16
C ARG A 57 -19.99 -19.78 -2.15
N ARG A 58 -20.24 -18.97 -3.19
CA ARG A 58 -21.22 -19.30 -4.24
C ARG A 58 -20.60 -20.24 -5.27
N LEU A 59 -19.41 -19.89 -5.78
CA LEU A 59 -18.67 -20.71 -6.74
C LEU A 59 -18.41 -22.11 -6.20
N ASP A 60 -17.94 -22.20 -4.95
CA ASP A 60 -17.66 -23.48 -4.27
C ASP A 60 -18.93 -24.30 -3.96
N SER A 61 -20.12 -23.68 -4.04
CA SER A 61 -21.43 -24.33 -3.89
C SER A 61 -22.11 -24.69 -5.21
N GLU A 62 -21.77 -24.02 -6.32
CA GLU A 62 -22.26 -24.35 -7.66
C GLU A 62 -21.36 -25.40 -8.34
N TYR A 63 -20.05 -25.38 -8.06
CA TYR A 63 -19.04 -26.26 -8.64
C TYR A 63 -18.18 -26.92 -7.54
N PRO A 64 -18.73 -27.87 -6.77
CA PRO A 64 -17.97 -28.58 -5.76
C PRO A 64 -16.81 -29.38 -6.39
N SER A 65 -15.61 -29.22 -5.83
CA SER A 65 -14.40 -30.00 -6.14
C SER A 65 -13.88 -29.97 -7.58
N THR A 66 -13.40 -28.81 -8.05
CA THR A 66 -12.36 -28.74 -9.10
C THR A 66 -11.14 -27.98 -8.57
N THR A 67 -10.15 -28.70 -8.02
CA THR A 67 -8.95 -28.12 -7.38
C THR A 67 -7.91 -27.67 -8.39
N GLN A 68 -8.23 -26.61 -9.14
CA GLN A 68 -7.33 -26.01 -10.12
C GLN A 68 -6.17 -25.30 -9.42
N THR A 69 -4.95 -25.41 -9.95
CA THR A 69 -3.77 -24.70 -9.40
C THR A 69 -3.96 -23.18 -9.44
N ALA A 70 -4.72 -22.66 -10.39
CA ALA A 70 -5.17 -21.27 -10.43
C ALA A 70 -6.14 -20.89 -9.28
N ARG A 71 -6.98 -21.82 -8.81
CA ARG A 71 -7.93 -21.62 -7.70
C ARG A 71 -7.19 -21.54 -6.36
N ASP A 72 -6.24 -22.43 -6.13
CA ASP A 72 -5.41 -22.45 -4.93
C ASP A 72 -4.59 -21.15 -4.81
N ALA A 73 -3.93 -20.74 -5.90
CA ALA A 73 -3.17 -19.50 -5.95
C ALA A 73 -4.06 -18.25 -5.72
N TRP A 74 -5.33 -18.28 -6.15
CA TRP A 74 -6.30 -17.21 -5.87
C TRP A 74 -6.71 -17.13 -4.40
N GLN A 75 -7.00 -18.27 -3.76
CA GLN A 75 -7.32 -18.32 -2.33
C GLN A 75 -6.17 -17.75 -1.50
N GLU A 76 -4.93 -18.09 -1.85
CA GLU A 76 -3.74 -17.55 -1.21
C GLU A 76 -3.52 -16.06 -1.51
N MET A 77 -3.83 -15.56 -2.71
CA MET A 77 -3.83 -14.11 -2.96
C MET A 77 -4.84 -13.38 -2.05
N CYS A 78 -5.99 -13.98 -1.77
CA CYS A 78 -6.97 -13.43 -0.82
C CYS A 78 -6.45 -13.49 0.63
N ALA A 79 -5.79 -14.59 1.03
CA ALA A 79 -5.15 -14.72 2.35
C ALA A 79 -4.04 -13.69 2.55
N ASN A 80 -3.23 -13.41 1.53
CA ASN A 80 -2.20 -12.38 1.53
C ASN A 80 -2.78 -10.96 1.74
N VAL A 81 -3.92 -10.63 1.13
CA VAL A 81 -4.64 -9.37 1.37
C VAL A 81 -5.25 -9.32 2.78
N ALA A 82 -5.70 -10.45 3.32
CA ALA A 82 -6.14 -10.54 4.72
C ALA A 82 -4.97 -10.32 5.71
N GLN A 83 -3.78 -10.82 5.38
CA GLN A 83 -2.57 -10.60 6.17
C GLN A 83 -2.11 -9.14 6.10
N GLU A 84 -2.20 -8.46 4.95
CA GLU A 84 -2.00 -7.00 4.90
C GLU A 84 -3.04 -6.28 5.79
N ALA A 85 -4.33 -6.60 5.66
CA ALA A 85 -5.35 -5.99 6.49
C ALA A 85 -5.07 -6.18 7.99
N HIS A 86 -4.48 -7.32 8.40
CA HIS A 86 -4.03 -7.57 9.76
C HIS A 86 -2.82 -6.71 10.17
N THR A 87 -1.75 -6.62 9.35
CA THR A 87 -0.56 -5.82 9.69
C THR A 87 -0.89 -4.31 9.74
N ARG A 88 -1.75 -3.82 8.84
CA ARG A 88 -2.32 -2.46 8.89
C ARG A 88 -3.00 -2.18 10.24
N LYS A 89 -3.86 -3.09 10.70
CA LYS A 89 -4.58 -2.99 11.99
C LYS A 89 -3.63 -2.96 13.20
N SER A 90 -2.61 -3.80 13.18
CA SER A 90 -1.61 -3.86 14.25
C SER A 90 -0.74 -2.60 14.30
N TRP A 91 -0.34 -2.07 13.14
CA TRP A 91 0.39 -0.79 13.06
C TRP A 91 -0.41 0.39 13.62
N ILE A 92 -1.71 0.50 13.28
CA ILE A 92 -2.61 1.53 13.84
C ILE A 92 -2.61 1.50 15.37
N LYS A 93 -2.71 0.30 15.96
CA LYS A 93 -2.69 0.11 17.41
C LYS A 93 -1.36 0.59 18.01
N LEU A 94 -0.22 0.21 17.41
CA LEU A 94 1.11 0.56 17.91
C LEU A 94 1.38 2.06 17.83
N ILE A 95 1.03 2.73 16.73
CA ILE A 95 1.17 4.20 16.61
C ILE A 95 0.23 4.94 17.58
N ARG A 96 -0.99 4.43 17.82
CA ARG A 96 -1.88 4.99 18.85
C ARG A 96 -1.26 4.89 20.25
N GLN A 97 -0.74 3.73 20.63
CA GLN A 97 -0.23 3.46 21.98
C GLN A 97 1.15 4.08 22.27
N ASN A 98 2.04 4.12 21.27
CA ASN A 98 3.47 4.43 21.46
C ASN A 98 3.93 5.73 20.77
N VAL A 99 3.04 6.45 20.09
CA VAL A 99 3.32 7.78 19.48
C VAL A 99 2.27 8.80 19.89
N ILE A 100 0.98 8.50 19.70
CA ILE A 100 -0.09 9.47 19.99
C ILE A 100 -0.29 9.63 21.50
N GLU A 101 -0.48 8.53 22.24
CA GLU A 101 -0.69 8.60 23.69
C GLU A 101 0.47 9.26 24.47
N PRO A 102 1.77 9.00 24.19
CA PRO A 102 2.89 9.71 24.80
C PRO A 102 2.84 11.23 24.56
N LEU A 103 2.72 11.68 23.30
CA LEU A 103 2.63 13.10 22.95
C LEU A 103 1.45 13.81 23.63
N GLU A 104 0.28 13.15 23.74
CA GLU A 104 -0.87 13.71 24.45
C GLU A 104 -0.67 13.79 25.97
N ARG A 105 -0.07 12.76 26.58
CA ARG A 105 0.28 12.75 28.01
C ARG A 105 1.33 13.82 28.32
N PHE A 106 2.34 13.97 27.46
CA PHE A 106 3.38 15.01 27.52
C PHE A 106 2.75 16.40 27.48
N ARG A 107 2.01 16.73 26.41
CA ARG A 107 1.28 17.99 26.23
C ARG A 107 0.42 18.32 27.46
N SER A 108 -0.38 17.35 27.92
CA SER A 108 -1.26 17.50 29.09
C SER A 108 -0.49 17.76 30.40
N ALA A 109 0.72 17.22 30.55
CA ALA A 109 1.58 17.50 31.71
C ALA A 109 2.16 18.92 31.64
N LYS A 110 2.60 19.37 30.46
CA LYS A 110 3.21 20.70 30.27
C LYS A 110 2.18 21.83 30.34
N GLU A 111 0.93 21.59 29.94
CA GLU A 111 -0.18 22.51 30.21
C GLU A 111 -0.40 22.74 31.71
N ARG A 112 -0.32 21.70 32.55
CA ARG A 112 -0.41 21.84 34.02
C ARG A 112 0.76 22.66 34.59
N THR A 113 1.98 22.43 34.08
CA THR A 113 3.17 23.21 34.44
C THR A 113 3.02 24.69 34.06
N LEU A 114 2.51 25.00 32.86
CA LEU A 114 2.27 26.38 32.41
C LEU A 114 1.26 27.13 33.30
N HIS A 115 0.18 26.47 33.74
CA HIS A 115 -0.78 27.09 34.66
C HIS A 115 -0.11 27.47 35.98
N ARG A 116 0.67 26.56 36.57
CA ARG A 116 1.43 26.83 37.79
C ARG A 116 2.42 28.00 37.61
N ILE A 117 3.18 28.03 36.52
CA ILE A 117 4.12 29.12 36.21
C ILE A 117 3.39 30.47 36.09
N ARG A 118 2.23 30.48 35.42
CA ARG A 118 1.39 31.67 35.23
C ARG A 118 0.90 32.24 36.57
N ASP A 119 0.47 31.38 37.49
CA ASP A 119 -0.04 31.81 38.79
C ASP A 119 1.08 32.24 39.75
N GLU A 120 2.21 31.53 39.79
CA GLU A 120 3.39 31.93 40.57
C GLU A 120 3.95 33.29 40.11
N LEU A 121 4.05 33.52 38.78
CA LEU A 121 4.44 34.81 38.21
C LEU A 121 3.43 35.91 38.54
N ARG A 122 2.12 35.68 38.30
CA ARG A 122 1.06 36.66 38.58
C ARG A 122 1.08 37.09 40.06
N SER A 123 1.15 36.12 40.97
CA SER A 123 1.17 36.37 42.41
C SER A 123 2.38 37.22 42.81
N SER A 124 3.60 36.80 42.46
CA SER A 124 4.82 37.50 42.90
C SER A 124 5.01 38.88 42.23
N ILE A 125 4.50 39.08 41.02
CA ILE A 125 4.43 40.41 40.40
C ILE A 125 3.45 41.32 41.16
N ASN A 126 2.29 40.79 41.57
CA ASN A 126 1.26 41.58 42.27
C ASN A 126 1.66 41.96 43.70
N GLU A 127 2.16 41.00 44.50
CA GLU A 127 2.71 41.24 45.85
C GLU A 127 3.70 42.42 45.86
N HIS A 128 4.67 42.38 44.94
CA HIS A 128 5.68 43.42 44.78
C HIS A 128 5.07 44.77 44.37
N LYS A 129 4.06 44.77 43.49
CA LYS A 129 3.42 45.99 42.97
C LYS A 129 2.61 46.70 44.06
N GLU A 130 1.87 45.94 44.86
CA GLU A 130 1.09 46.44 45.99
C GLU A 130 1.99 46.95 47.13
N TYR A 131 3.04 46.21 47.46
CA TYR A 131 3.96 46.63 48.51
C TYR A 131 4.81 47.85 48.10
N LEU A 132 5.14 48.00 46.80
CA LEU A 132 5.79 49.21 46.28
C LEU A 132 4.96 50.48 46.55
N ALA A 133 3.63 50.42 46.39
CA ALA A 133 2.74 51.54 46.72
C ALA A 133 2.74 51.83 48.24
N THR A 134 2.83 50.79 49.07
CA THR A 134 2.97 50.95 50.53
C THR A 134 4.29 51.65 50.89
N VAL A 135 5.41 51.28 50.27
CA VAL A 135 6.71 51.95 50.47
C VAL A 135 6.70 53.40 49.98
N GLN A 136 6.02 53.71 48.88
CA GLN A 136 5.83 55.10 48.43
C GLN A 136 5.05 55.94 49.45
N ARG A 137 4.06 55.35 50.15
CA ARG A 137 3.34 56.01 51.25
C ARG A 137 4.23 56.20 52.48
N LEU A 138 5.03 55.19 52.85
CA LEU A 138 6.00 55.29 53.95
C LEU A 138 7.04 56.38 53.68
N LYS A 139 7.58 56.46 52.45
CA LYS A 139 8.50 57.53 52.06
C LYS A 139 7.87 58.91 52.24
N LYS A 140 6.66 59.13 51.70
CA LYS A 140 5.95 60.42 51.86
C LYS A 140 5.71 60.80 53.33
N ASN A 141 5.50 59.82 54.22
CA ASN A 141 5.37 60.06 55.65
C ASN A 141 6.71 60.44 56.31
N TYR A 142 7.79 59.74 55.95
CA TYR A 142 9.16 60.07 56.37
C TYR A 142 9.60 61.45 55.89
N ASP A 143 9.47 61.74 54.58
CA ASP A 143 9.80 63.02 53.96
C ASP A 143 9.07 64.17 54.73
N ARG A 144 7.75 64.04 54.96
CA ARG A 144 6.95 65.02 55.74
C ARG A 144 7.40 65.16 57.20
N LYS A 145 7.87 64.08 57.84
CA LYS A 145 8.38 64.14 59.22
C LYS A 145 9.76 64.78 59.30
N CYS A 146 10.60 64.65 58.27
CA CYS A 146 11.80 65.46 58.13
C CYS A 146 11.48 66.94 57.94
N ASP A 147 10.46 67.29 57.14
CA ASP A 147 9.99 68.68 57.01
C ASP A 147 9.50 69.25 58.35
N GLU A 148 8.71 68.48 59.13
CA GLU A 148 8.26 68.87 60.47
C GLU A 148 9.44 69.09 61.45
N VAL A 149 10.51 68.28 61.37
CA VAL A 149 11.75 68.49 62.14
C VAL A 149 12.50 69.74 61.70
N ALA A 150 12.65 69.97 60.39
CA ALA A 150 13.36 71.13 59.86
C ALA A 150 12.63 72.45 60.20
N GLN A 151 11.30 72.47 60.08
CA GLN A 151 10.47 73.60 60.50
C GLN A 151 10.57 73.85 62.00
N PHE A 152 10.60 72.81 62.84
CA PHE A 152 10.81 72.98 64.28
C PHE A 152 12.19 73.58 64.59
N HIS A 153 13.27 73.09 63.96
CA HIS A 153 14.61 73.64 64.16
C HIS A 153 14.69 75.12 63.76
N ALA A 154 14.21 75.49 62.56
CA ALA A 154 14.20 76.88 62.11
C ALA A 154 13.32 77.78 63.02
N MET A 155 12.23 77.26 63.57
CA MET A 155 11.38 78.01 64.51
C MET A 155 12.04 78.17 65.88
N SER A 156 12.77 77.17 66.39
CA SER A 156 13.57 77.30 67.61
C SER A 156 14.74 78.28 67.45
N GLU A 157 15.46 78.22 66.33
CA GLU A 157 16.54 79.15 66.02
C GLU A 157 16.02 80.61 65.92
N ALA A 158 14.88 80.82 65.25
CA ALA A 158 14.22 82.12 65.21
C ALA A 158 13.72 82.61 66.58
N VAL A 159 13.36 81.70 67.50
CA VAL A 159 13.03 82.05 68.90
C VAL A 159 14.28 82.42 69.69
N GLU A 160 15.39 81.67 69.60
CA GLU A 160 16.65 82.04 70.26
C GLU A 160 17.20 83.38 69.76
N VAL A 161 17.13 83.65 68.46
CA VAL A 161 17.51 84.95 67.88
C VAL A 161 16.59 86.07 68.38
N ARG A 162 15.29 85.81 68.52
CA ARG A 162 14.33 86.78 69.08
C ARG A 162 14.56 87.03 70.57
N GLU A 163 14.88 86.00 71.36
CA GLU A 163 15.20 86.14 72.78
C GLU A 163 16.48 86.95 72.96
N LYS A 164 17.55 86.68 72.17
CA LYS A 164 18.77 87.51 72.16
C LYS A 164 18.49 88.98 71.81
N LEU A 165 17.70 89.25 70.77
CA LEU A 165 17.30 90.62 70.41
C LEU A 165 16.48 91.32 71.52
N ILE A 166 15.70 90.58 72.31
CA ILE A 166 14.96 91.12 73.46
C ILE A 166 15.90 91.35 74.65
N GLU A 167 16.88 90.47 74.88
CA GLU A 167 17.92 90.62 75.90
C GLU A 167 18.80 91.86 75.60
N ASP A 168 19.19 92.07 74.33
CA ASP A 168 19.93 93.24 73.88
C ASP A 168 19.12 94.54 74.08
N GLN A 169 17.84 94.55 73.70
CA GLN A 169 16.94 95.69 73.95
C GLN A 169 16.72 95.95 75.45
N ARG A 170 16.79 94.92 76.30
CA ARG A 170 16.61 95.03 77.74
C ARG A 170 17.85 95.55 78.46
N ASN A 171 19.03 95.34 77.88
CA ASN A 171 20.32 95.80 78.41
C ASN A 171 20.72 97.22 77.95
N ASN A 172 20.02 97.84 76.99
CA ASN A 172 20.34 99.20 76.53
C ASN A 172 19.10 100.05 76.16
N PRO A 173 18.58 100.89 77.08
CA PRO A 173 17.47 101.80 76.79
C PRO A 173 17.90 103.20 76.29
N HIS A 174 17.15 103.70 75.28
CA HIS A 174 17.09 105.07 74.72
C HIS A 174 18.05 105.52 73.59
N SER A 175 17.53 106.51 72.83
CA SER A 175 18.12 107.33 71.74
C SER A 175 18.14 106.69 70.33
N ASP A 176 17.62 107.31 69.26
CA ASP A 176 16.73 108.49 69.16
C ASP A 176 15.89 108.55 67.84
N TRP A 177 15.06 109.58 67.69
CA TRP A 177 14.12 109.84 66.57
C TRP A 177 14.72 110.60 65.37
N GLU A 178 14.14 110.37 64.17
CA GLU A 178 13.97 111.30 63.01
C GLU A 178 15.23 111.93 62.33
N HIS A 179 15.32 112.19 61.00
CA HIS A 179 14.40 112.82 60.04
C HIS A 179 15.07 112.89 58.63
N ILE A 180 14.29 113.20 57.57
CA ILE A 180 14.67 113.89 56.28
C ILE A 180 15.74 113.20 55.35
N SER A 181 15.64 113.04 54.02
CA SER A 181 14.64 113.07 52.92
C SER A 181 15.13 113.83 51.67
N SER A 182 15.06 113.17 50.50
CA SER A 182 14.90 113.71 49.11
C SER A 182 15.97 114.59 48.40
N SER A 183 16.42 114.07 47.23
CA SER A 183 16.44 114.72 45.88
C SER A 183 17.76 115.21 45.18
N SER A 184 17.93 114.70 43.94
CA SER A 184 18.45 115.30 42.67
C SER A 184 19.77 116.12 42.54
N LYS A 185 20.70 115.62 41.70
CA LYS A 185 21.06 116.03 40.28
C LYS A 185 20.97 117.52 39.83
N PRO A 186 21.65 117.97 38.74
CA PRO A 186 22.15 117.28 37.52
C PRO A 186 23.69 117.41 37.34
N SER A 187 24.40 117.57 36.19
CA SER A 187 24.20 117.73 34.71
C SER A 187 25.56 117.53 33.98
N PRO A 188 25.74 117.60 32.63
CA PRO A 188 24.81 117.60 31.49
C PRO A 188 25.13 116.53 30.40
N ASN A 189 24.46 116.60 29.24
CA ASN A 189 24.56 115.71 28.05
C ASN A 189 25.14 116.48 26.81
N PRO A 190 25.39 115.87 25.63
CA PRO A 190 24.31 115.70 24.63
C PRO A 190 24.35 114.42 23.74
N ASN A 191 23.23 114.19 23.04
CA ASN A 191 22.92 113.13 22.05
C ASN A 191 23.17 113.66 20.59
N PRO A 192 22.91 112.96 19.44
CA PRO A 192 21.78 112.05 19.16
C PRO A 192 22.03 110.76 18.32
N ASN A 193 20.93 110.00 18.19
CA ASN A 193 20.70 108.72 17.48
C ASN A 193 20.45 108.93 15.95
N PRO A 194 20.30 107.89 15.06
CA PRO A 194 19.07 107.06 15.04
C PRO A 194 19.18 105.55 14.67
N ASN A 195 18.16 104.81 15.13
CA ASN A 195 17.70 103.44 14.76
C ASN A 195 16.95 103.42 13.39
N PRO A 196 16.28 102.35 12.85
CA PRO A 196 15.78 101.05 13.42
C PRO A 196 16.04 99.81 12.48
N PRO A 197 15.34 98.64 12.50
CA PRO A 197 14.26 98.07 13.36
C PRO A 197 14.50 96.58 13.83
N THR A 198 13.55 95.75 14.33
CA THR A 198 12.66 95.80 15.52
C THR A 198 12.15 94.37 15.93
N THR A 199 12.16 94.02 17.23
CA THR A 199 11.14 93.21 18.00
C THR A 199 10.81 91.72 17.66
N ASN A 200 10.35 90.82 18.56
CA ASN A 200 10.29 90.74 20.04
C ASN A 200 9.86 89.34 20.60
N SER A 201 10.07 89.15 21.93
CA SER A 201 9.24 88.42 22.93
C SER A 201 9.11 86.87 22.99
N LEU A 202 9.49 86.33 24.17
CA LEU A 202 8.73 85.51 25.16
C LEU A 202 7.83 84.34 24.61
N GLU A 203 7.78 83.12 25.17
CA GLU A 203 7.77 82.71 26.59
C GLU A 203 8.09 81.19 26.79
N HIS A 204 7.83 80.60 27.97
CA HIS A 204 8.11 79.19 28.36
C HIS A 204 6.99 78.17 27.96
N PRO A 205 7.03 76.82 28.24
CA PRO A 205 8.06 75.93 28.86
C PRO A 205 8.33 74.54 28.17
N ALA A 206 9.27 73.77 28.76
CA ALA A 206 9.30 72.30 28.93
C ALA A 206 9.74 71.31 27.81
N SER A 207 10.21 70.15 28.32
CA SER A 207 10.36 68.81 27.68
C SER A 207 11.66 68.45 26.92
N THR A 208 12.10 67.20 27.18
CA THR A 208 13.14 66.38 26.52
C THR A 208 12.53 65.67 25.26
N PRO A 209 13.19 64.77 24.46
CA PRO A 209 14.38 63.95 24.73
C PRO A 209 15.34 63.58 23.53
N HIS A 210 16.25 62.63 23.81
CA HIS A 210 16.93 61.66 22.90
C HIS A 210 18.37 61.89 22.34
N THR A 211 19.27 61.06 22.88
CA THR A 211 20.25 60.12 22.28
C THR A 211 20.09 59.70 20.79
N PRO A 212 21.05 58.97 20.12
CA PRO A 212 22.35 58.37 20.53
C PRO A 212 23.51 58.75 19.49
N PRO A 213 24.51 57.93 19.05
CA PRO A 213 25.14 56.68 19.54
C PRO A 213 26.72 56.59 19.49
N SER A 214 27.23 55.52 20.12
CA SER A 214 28.50 54.76 19.95
C SER A 214 29.61 55.11 18.91
N GLY A 215 30.88 54.88 19.30
CA GLY A 215 31.59 53.66 18.80
C GLY A 215 33.10 53.69 18.41
N ARG A 216 33.91 52.89 19.14
CA ARG A 216 35.18 52.20 18.70
C ARG A 216 36.42 53.06 18.34
N PRO A 217 37.64 52.48 18.13
CA PRO A 217 38.05 51.06 18.18
C PRO A 217 39.17 50.73 19.22
N SER A 218 39.67 49.49 19.22
CA SER A 218 40.85 49.03 19.98
C SER A 218 41.51 47.84 19.27
N THR A 219 42.80 47.60 19.50
CA THR A 219 43.63 46.62 18.76
C THR A 219 44.38 45.63 19.67
N ASP A 220 44.44 44.38 19.20
CA ASP A 220 45.55 43.42 19.25
C ASP A 220 46.22 42.92 20.55
N ASN A 221 46.38 41.59 20.54
CA ASN A 221 47.45 40.76 21.10
C ASN A 221 47.47 40.30 22.57
N ASN A 222 48.11 39.14 22.72
CA ASN A 222 48.22 38.16 23.81
C ASN A 222 49.72 37.67 23.77
N PRO A 223 50.24 36.70 24.56
CA PRO A 223 49.65 35.92 25.66
C PRO A 223 50.57 35.73 26.90
N THR A 224 50.24 34.72 27.73
CA THR A 224 51.11 33.85 28.59
C THR A 224 51.08 34.01 30.13
N THR A 225 50.52 32.96 30.78
CA THR A 225 51.01 32.20 31.98
C THR A 225 51.40 32.91 33.31
N THR A 226 51.20 32.35 34.51
CA THR A 226 50.90 30.95 34.92
C THR A 226 50.28 30.85 36.34
N SER A 227 49.44 29.81 36.57
CA SER A 227 49.36 28.92 37.77
C SER A 227 49.13 29.52 39.20
N ARG A 228 48.32 28.96 40.10
CA ARG A 228 48.15 27.52 40.47
C ARG A 228 46.79 27.19 41.13
N GLN A 229 46.27 25.99 40.80
CA GLN A 229 45.62 24.97 41.69
C GLN A 229 44.32 25.37 42.47
N ALA A 230 43.36 24.50 42.85
CA ALA A 230 43.22 23.02 42.86
C ALA A 230 41.71 22.63 43.07
N VAL A 231 41.19 21.38 42.93
CA VAL A 231 41.47 20.23 42.02
C VAL A 231 40.41 19.10 42.26
N ILE A 232 39.92 18.38 41.21
CA ILE A 232 39.35 16.97 41.23
C ILE A 232 37.98 16.72 41.96
N ILE A 233 37.02 15.84 41.56
CA ILE A 233 36.67 15.08 40.32
C ILE A 233 35.17 14.63 40.33
N SER A 234 34.67 14.06 39.23
CA SER A 234 33.40 13.31 39.00
C SER A 234 33.04 12.22 40.05
N GLY A 235 31.86 11.58 40.10
CA GLY A 235 30.60 11.70 39.32
C GLY A 235 29.91 10.33 39.06
N ALA A 236 28.56 10.31 38.97
CA ALA A 236 27.67 9.14 38.79
C ALA A 236 27.62 8.15 40.01
N THR A 237 26.64 7.24 40.18
CA THR A 237 25.51 6.74 39.35
C THR A 237 24.15 6.78 40.09
N SER A 238 23.05 6.35 39.45
CA SER A 238 21.65 6.39 39.93
C SER A 238 21.08 5.00 40.26
N SER A 239 20.13 4.89 41.21
CA SER A 239 18.94 4.02 41.05
C SER A 239 17.82 4.21 42.11
N ALA A 240 16.56 4.12 41.63
CA ALA A 240 15.35 3.49 42.22
C ALA A 240 14.80 3.77 43.65
N LEU A 241 13.49 4.12 43.69
CA LEU A 241 12.39 3.55 44.53
C LEU A 241 12.41 3.77 46.08
N ARG A 242 11.28 3.88 46.83
CA ARG A 242 9.83 4.12 46.55
C ARG A 242 9.06 4.49 47.86
N ASP A 243 7.98 5.26 47.75
CA ASP A 243 6.76 5.32 48.61
C ASP A 243 6.77 5.58 50.15
N THR A 244 5.61 6.07 50.62
CA THR A 244 5.04 6.13 52.00
C THR A 244 5.54 7.13 53.06
N LEU A 245 4.67 8.13 53.31
CA LEU A 245 4.14 8.59 54.62
C LEU A 245 5.11 8.89 55.79
N THR A 246 5.27 10.19 56.09
CA THR A 246 5.58 10.70 57.45
C THR A 246 4.81 11.99 57.74
N PRO A 247 4.54 12.34 59.02
CA PRO A 247 3.58 13.39 59.42
C PRO A 247 4.16 14.82 59.38
N PRO A 248 3.31 15.88 59.47
CA PRO A 248 3.78 17.27 59.42
C PRO A 248 4.63 17.66 60.64
N PRO A 249 5.79 18.34 60.46
CA PRO A 249 6.55 18.91 61.56
C PRO A 249 5.80 20.11 62.17
N ALA A 250 5.71 20.14 63.50
CA ALA A 250 4.93 21.13 64.24
C ALA A 250 5.59 22.52 64.32
N ASN A 251 4.78 23.52 64.70
CA ASN A 251 5.21 24.90 64.98
C ASN A 251 6.43 24.99 65.91
N PRO A 252 7.51 25.67 65.50
CA PRO A 252 8.52 26.18 66.42
C PRO A 252 8.17 27.58 66.92
N ILE A 253 8.30 27.77 68.24
CA ILE A 253 8.62 29.07 68.87
C ILE A 253 7.50 30.14 68.81
N GLN A 254 6.53 30.00 69.72
CA GLN A 254 5.91 31.15 70.37
C GLN A 254 6.93 31.83 71.31
N ALA A 255 7.76 32.74 70.78
CA ALA A 255 8.62 33.60 71.62
C ALA A 255 7.84 34.85 72.09
N LYS A 256 7.96 35.18 73.37
CA LYS A 256 7.20 36.23 74.07
C LYS A 256 7.55 37.66 73.63
N GLY A 257 6.99 38.11 72.50
CA GLY A 257 7.11 39.51 72.05
C GLY A 257 6.22 40.51 72.81
N THR A 258 5.17 40.03 73.48
CA THR A 258 4.18 40.85 74.20
C THR A 258 4.74 41.48 75.48
N ASP A 259 5.53 40.70 76.23
CA ASP A 259 5.90 41.03 77.61
C ASP A 259 6.87 42.23 77.64
N VAL A 260 7.73 42.38 76.63
CA VAL A 260 8.68 43.51 76.52
C VAL A 260 7.94 44.82 76.26
N LEU A 261 6.95 44.84 75.36
CA LEU A 261 6.14 46.04 75.09
C LEU A 261 5.24 46.42 76.27
N HIS A 262 4.71 45.43 76.99
CA HIS A 262 3.92 45.68 78.19
C HIS A 262 4.80 46.17 79.35
N ALA A 263 6.00 45.62 79.53
CA ALA A 263 6.98 46.06 80.51
C ALA A 263 7.49 47.50 80.23
N LEU A 264 7.75 47.86 78.96
CA LEU A 264 8.12 49.23 78.61
C LEU A 264 6.99 50.22 78.93
N ARG A 265 5.73 49.89 78.60
CA ARG A 265 4.55 50.72 78.98
C ARG A 265 4.41 50.85 80.49
N ALA A 266 4.57 49.77 81.24
CA ALA A 266 4.50 49.78 82.69
C ALA A 266 5.61 50.66 83.30
N ASN A 267 6.83 50.60 82.77
CA ASN A 267 7.97 51.39 83.26
C ASN A 267 7.80 52.89 82.93
N THR A 268 7.30 53.25 81.73
CA THR A 268 7.00 54.66 81.40
C THR A 268 5.87 55.23 82.25
N ASN A 269 4.82 54.45 82.53
CA ASN A 269 3.72 54.91 83.39
C ASN A 269 4.17 55.09 84.84
N ASN A 270 5.00 54.19 85.37
CA ASN A 270 5.61 54.35 86.70
C ASN A 270 6.53 55.57 86.77
N LEU A 271 7.27 55.89 85.70
CA LEU A 271 8.10 57.10 85.65
C LEU A 271 7.25 58.38 85.68
N ILE A 272 6.16 58.43 84.90
CA ILE A 272 5.21 59.55 84.92
C ILE A 272 4.56 59.70 86.30
N GLN A 273 4.14 58.60 86.92
CA GLN A 273 3.54 58.62 88.25
C GLN A 273 4.54 59.09 89.34
N ARG A 274 5.82 58.71 89.25
CA ARG A 274 6.90 59.20 90.13
C ARG A 274 7.29 60.65 89.88
N LEU A 275 7.10 61.18 88.66
CA LEU A 275 7.31 62.60 88.37
C LEU A 275 6.16 63.46 88.89
N ASN A 276 4.92 62.98 88.78
CA ASN A 276 3.75 63.66 89.32
C ASN A 276 3.74 63.69 90.86
N SER A 277 4.02 62.56 91.53
CA SER A 277 4.05 62.50 93.00
C SER A 277 5.23 63.22 93.65
N ARG A 278 6.17 63.75 92.85
CA ARG A 278 7.27 64.61 93.34
C ARG A 278 6.89 66.10 93.43
N LYS A 279 5.64 66.47 93.11
CA LYS A 279 5.18 67.86 93.07
C LYS A 279 4.60 68.37 94.41
N ASP A 280 4.22 67.48 95.32
CA ASP A 280 3.41 67.84 96.51
C ASP A 280 4.21 68.09 97.81
N THR A 281 5.53 67.87 97.82
CA THR A 281 6.38 67.92 99.04
C THR A 281 7.50 68.97 98.99
N ALA A 282 7.19 70.19 98.55
CA ALA A 282 8.13 71.32 98.57
C ALA A 282 7.46 72.70 98.83
N LYS A 283 6.70 72.84 99.92
CA LYS A 283 6.22 74.16 100.39
C LYS A 283 7.32 74.89 101.19
N GLY A 284 8.17 75.64 100.49
CA GLY A 284 9.18 76.51 101.11
C GLY A 284 9.85 77.47 100.12
N THR A 285 9.58 78.77 100.26
CA THR A 285 10.42 79.92 99.81
C THR A 285 11.14 79.82 98.45
N ALA A 286 10.41 80.01 97.33
CA ALA A 286 11.02 80.22 96.00
C ALA A 286 10.12 80.98 94.99
N GLN A 287 9.38 82.02 95.39
CA GLN A 287 8.55 82.83 94.47
C GLN A 287 9.38 83.80 93.62
N ALA A 288 10.24 83.27 92.74
CA ALA A 288 10.97 84.04 91.73
C ALA A 288 11.34 83.23 90.48
N MET A 289 11.80 81.97 90.61
CA MET A 289 12.42 81.22 89.51
C MET A 289 11.45 80.41 88.64
N ASN A 290 10.21 80.21 89.06
CA ASN A 290 9.29 79.26 88.41
C ASN A 290 8.75 79.73 87.03
N HIS A 291 8.85 81.02 86.67
CA HIS A 291 8.15 81.53 85.50
C HIS A 291 8.84 81.23 84.16
N ILE A 292 10.16 80.96 84.17
CA ILE A 292 10.95 80.62 82.98
C ILE A 292 10.82 79.12 82.65
N ASP A 293 10.81 78.26 83.67
CA ASP A 293 10.81 76.80 83.52
C ASP A 293 9.48 76.28 82.92
N ASP A 294 8.35 76.96 83.18
CA ASP A 294 7.05 76.65 82.56
C ASP A 294 6.94 77.07 81.08
N LEU A 295 7.79 77.99 80.59
CA LEU A 295 7.81 78.42 79.18
C LEU A 295 8.76 77.58 78.30
N ILE A 296 9.88 77.12 78.86
CA ILE A 296 10.89 76.35 78.11
C ILE A 296 10.50 74.86 77.99
N ARG A 297 9.92 74.26 79.03
CA ARG A 297 9.54 72.83 79.06
C ARG A 297 8.62 72.41 77.90
N PRO A 298 7.54 73.13 77.53
CA PRO A 298 6.67 72.73 76.42
C PRO A 298 7.42 72.65 75.09
N THR A 299 8.33 73.60 74.83
CA THR A 299 9.10 73.71 73.59
C THR A 299 10.14 72.59 73.48
N ALA A 300 10.90 72.34 74.55
CA ALA A 300 11.87 71.24 74.59
C ALA A 300 11.20 69.86 74.44
N LEU A 301 10.07 69.62 75.13
CA LEU A 301 9.29 68.38 75.00
C LEU A 301 8.72 68.20 73.59
N ARG A 302 8.30 69.30 72.93
CA ARG A 302 7.84 69.28 71.53
C ARG A 302 8.96 68.91 70.57
N GLY A 303 10.17 69.45 70.76
CA GLY A 303 11.34 69.08 69.95
C GLY A 303 11.71 67.61 70.05
N VAL A 304 11.78 67.07 71.28
CA VAL A 304 12.02 65.64 71.53
C VAL A 304 10.93 64.77 70.87
N LYS A 305 9.66 65.20 70.93
CA LYS A 305 8.54 64.49 70.28
C LYS A 305 8.68 64.48 68.75
N VAL A 306 8.85 65.64 68.12
CA VAL A 306 8.92 65.74 66.65
C VAL A 306 10.12 64.98 66.10
N LYS A 307 11.29 65.07 66.75
CA LYS A 307 12.47 64.25 66.42
C LYS A 307 12.19 62.75 66.56
N ARG A 308 11.58 62.31 67.67
CA ARG A 308 11.23 60.89 67.88
C ARG A 308 10.27 60.36 66.81
N GLU A 309 9.28 61.15 66.40
CA GLU A 309 8.33 60.76 65.35
C GLU A 309 9.00 60.63 63.97
N ALA A 310 10.02 61.45 63.67
CA ALA A 310 10.83 61.30 62.46
C ALA A 310 11.76 60.08 62.52
N GLU A 311 12.40 59.81 63.65
CA GLU A 311 13.17 58.57 63.87
C GLU A 311 12.29 57.31 63.80
N GLU A 312 11.02 57.42 64.17
CA GLU A 312 10.03 56.33 64.05
C GLU A 312 9.62 56.11 62.59
N ALA A 313 9.36 57.18 61.84
CA ALA A 313 9.10 57.12 60.41
C ALA A 313 10.30 56.59 59.59
N ASP A 314 11.54 56.93 59.96
CA ASP A 314 12.76 56.35 59.37
C ASP A 314 12.82 54.83 59.60
N ARG A 315 12.60 54.38 60.85
CA ARG A 315 12.57 52.95 61.18
C ARG A 315 11.48 52.19 60.41
N GLU A 316 10.31 52.79 60.20
CA GLU A 316 9.25 52.19 59.38
C GLU A 316 9.61 52.16 57.89
N TYR A 317 10.14 53.26 57.34
CA TYR A 317 10.53 53.35 55.95
C TYR A 317 11.68 52.36 55.61
N ARG A 318 12.71 52.24 56.47
CA ARG A 318 13.79 51.25 56.32
C ARG A 318 13.27 49.81 56.32
N LYS A 319 12.33 49.47 57.23
CA LYS A 319 11.67 48.15 57.24
C LYS A 319 10.90 47.91 55.94
N GLY A 320 10.20 48.92 55.44
CA GLY A 320 9.51 48.87 54.15
C GLY A 320 10.46 48.62 52.98
N ILE A 321 11.58 49.34 52.90
CA ILE A 321 12.61 49.14 51.87
C ILE A 321 13.19 47.72 51.92
N PHE A 322 13.51 47.20 53.12
CA PHE A 322 14.01 45.83 53.29
C PHE A 322 13.00 44.76 52.83
N HIS A 323 11.71 44.92 53.18
CA HIS A 323 10.67 43.99 52.75
C HIS A 323 10.41 44.07 51.23
N LEU A 324 10.44 45.27 50.65
CA LEU A 324 10.33 45.47 49.20
C LEU A 324 11.48 44.81 48.44
N GLU A 325 12.72 44.92 48.92
CA GLU A 325 13.87 44.23 48.32
C GLU A 325 13.75 42.70 48.46
N THR A 326 13.23 42.22 49.59
CA THR A 326 12.90 40.79 49.78
C THR A 326 11.88 40.30 48.73
N LEU A 327 10.83 41.08 48.48
CA LEU A 327 9.85 40.78 47.42
C LEU A 327 10.45 40.93 46.01
N ARG A 328 11.40 41.85 45.79
CA ARG A 328 12.14 41.99 44.52
C ARG A 328 12.97 40.75 44.22
N LEU A 329 13.71 40.25 45.21
CA LEU A 329 14.49 39.02 45.12
C LEU A 329 13.60 37.80 44.89
N ARG A 330 12.46 37.69 45.60
CA ARG A 330 11.46 36.62 45.37
C ARG A 330 10.94 36.63 43.92
N LYS A 331 10.50 37.79 43.43
CA LYS A 331 9.99 37.98 42.07
C LYS A 331 11.05 37.65 41.02
N GLU A 332 12.30 38.09 41.22
CA GLU A 332 13.40 37.77 40.31
C GLU A 332 13.68 36.26 40.28
N GLN A 333 13.63 35.57 41.43
CA GLN A 333 13.80 34.13 41.50
C GLN A 333 12.68 33.36 40.80
N VAL A 334 11.41 33.81 40.90
CA VAL A 334 10.29 33.20 40.16
C VAL A 334 10.49 33.38 38.64
N ILE A 335 10.93 34.55 38.18
CA ILE A 335 11.24 34.79 36.75
C ILE A 335 12.40 33.90 36.28
N ARG A 336 13.46 33.73 37.08
CA ARG A 336 14.55 32.77 36.81
C ARG A 336 14.13 31.30 36.90
N GLY A 337 13.03 30.99 37.60
CA GLY A 337 12.39 29.68 37.60
C GLY A 337 11.62 29.42 36.30
N ALA A 338 10.71 30.34 35.95
CA ALA A 338 9.93 30.29 34.72
C ALA A 338 10.80 30.19 33.45
N ARG A 339 11.91 30.93 33.39
CA ARG A 339 12.89 30.81 32.30
C ARG A 339 13.47 29.40 32.20
N ARG A 340 13.96 28.83 33.30
CA ARG A 340 14.55 27.47 33.31
C ARG A 340 13.53 26.40 32.93
N ALA A 341 12.30 26.50 33.42
CA ALA A 341 11.22 25.61 33.00
C ALA A 341 10.91 25.72 31.48
N THR A 342 11.12 26.90 30.87
CA THR A 342 11.00 27.08 29.42
C THR A 342 12.19 26.45 28.67
N GLU A 343 13.40 26.58 29.21
CA GLU A 343 14.63 25.95 28.65
C GLU A 343 14.55 24.41 28.75
N GLU A 344 14.03 23.88 29.86
CA GLU A 344 13.67 22.46 30.04
C GLU A 344 12.60 22.03 29.02
N MET A 345 11.51 22.79 28.88
CA MET A 345 10.43 22.49 27.91
C MET A 345 10.93 22.39 26.46
N VAL A 346 11.88 23.23 26.04
CA VAL A 346 12.50 23.15 24.69
C VAL A 346 13.24 21.82 24.51
N TYR A 347 14.05 21.42 25.49
CA TYR A 347 14.77 20.16 25.47
C TYR A 347 13.81 18.96 25.47
N GLU A 348 12.85 18.93 26.39
CA GLU A 348 11.93 17.82 26.56
C GLU A 348 11.00 17.64 25.34
N THR A 349 10.49 18.73 24.77
CA THR A 349 9.69 18.67 23.53
C THR A 349 10.49 18.10 22.37
N SER A 350 11.79 18.42 22.30
CA SER A 350 12.70 17.89 21.27
C SER A 350 13.03 16.40 21.50
N ALA A 351 13.13 15.97 22.75
CA ALA A 351 13.38 14.58 23.12
C ALA A 351 12.15 13.68 22.84
N GLU A 352 10.97 14.07 23.34
CA GLU A 352 9.69 13.38 23.12
C GLU A 352 9.37 13.25 21.62
N ALA A 353 9.59 14.32 20.85
CA ALA A 353 9.44 14.30 19.39
C ALA A 353 10.44 13.34 18.72
N LYS A 354 11.71 13.34 19.13
CA LYS A 354 12.71 12.41 18.58
C LYS A 354 12.34 10.95 18.84
N GLU A 355 11.88 10.61 20.04
CA GLU A 355 11.46 9.26 20.40
C GLU A 355 10.21 8.83 19.60
N SER A 356 9.17 9.67 19.63
CA SER A 356 7.93 9.49 18.86
C SER A 356 8.15 9.31 17.35
N PHE A 357 9.00 10.15 16.74
CA PHE A 357 9.26 10.10 15.30
C PHE A 357 10.13 8.90 14.91
N SER A 358 11.08 8.50 15.77
CA SER A 358 11.88 7.29 15.58
C SER A 358 10.98 6.05 15.60
N TYR A 359 10.11 5.94 16.62
CA TYR A 359 9.18 4.82 16.75
C TYR A 359 8.22 4.71 15.56
N TYR A 360 7.66 5.84 15.11
CA TYR A 360 6.83 5.90 13.90
C TYR A 360 7.56 5.38 12.65
N ASN A 361 8.82 5.80 12.45
CA ASN A 361 9.61 5.38 11.28
C ASN A 361 9.96 3.89 11.34
N ASP A 362 10.33 3.36 12.52
CA ASP A 362 10.67 1.95 12.67
C ASP A 362 9.46 1.03 12.49
N GLU A 363 8.29 1.37 13.03
CA GLU A 363 7.06 0.60 12.78
C GLU A 363 6.64 0.66 11.30
N THR A 364 6.79 1.82 10.65
CA THR A 364 6.53 1.96 9.21
C THR A 364 7.49 1.12 8.38
N ARG A 365 8.76 1.03 8.79
CA ARG A 365 9.78 0.15 8.18
C ARG A 365 9.45 -1.34 8.39
N ILE A 366 8.99 -1.74 9.58
CA ILE A 366 8.55 -3.11 9.87
C ILE A 366 7.31 -3.49 9.05
N GLN A 367 6.35 -2.58 8.91
CA GLN A 367 5.18 -2.76 8.05
C GLN A 367 5.59 -2.94 6.57
N ALA A 368 6.53 -2.14 6.07
CA ALA A 368 7.03 -2.25 4.70
C ALA A 368 7.75 -3.60 4.45
N VAL A 369 8.60 -4.07 5.36
CA VAL A 369 9.26 -5.39 5.26
C VAL A 369 8.23 -6.53 5.29
N SER A 370 7.18 -6.40 6.11
CA SER A 370 6.08 -7.38 6.13
C SER A 370 5.33 -7.42 4.79
N LEU A 371 5.09 -6.27 4.15
CA LEU A 371 4.44 -6.20 2.84
C LEU A 371 5.30 -6.80 1.72
N ILE A 372 6.63 -6.59 1.75
CA ILE A 372 7.56 -7.24 0.81
C ILE A 372 7.47 -8.77 0.94
N SER A 373 7.51 -9.30 2.16
CA SER A 373 7.39 -10.74 2.43
C SER A 373 6.06 -11.34 1.90
N ILE A 374 4.95 -10.63 2.07
CA ILE A 374 3.63 -10.98 1.52
C ILE A 374 3.68 -11.03 -0.02
N CYS A 375 4.32 -10.05 -0.67
CA CYS A 375 4.49 -10.02 -2.13
C CYS A 375 5.39 -11.16 -2.66
N ASP A 376 6.51 -11.43 -2.01
CA ASP A 376 7.43 -12.52 -2.40
C ASP A 376 6.76 -13.90 -2.26
N HIS A 377 5.99 -14.09 -1.19
CA HIS A 377 5.20 -15.30 -0.97
C HIS A 377 4.13 -15.49 -2.06
N ALA A 378 3.36 -14.43 -2.35
CA ALA A 378 2.37 -14.45 -3.43
C ALA A 378 3.01 -14.74 -4.81
N GLN A 379 4.20 -14.18 -5.10
CA GLN A 379 4.92 -14.45 -6.35
C GLN A 379 5.29 -15.93 -6.47
N HIS A 380 5.80 -16.57 -5.41
CA HIS A 380 6.13 -18.00 -5.43
C HIS A 380 4.91 -18.88 -5.72
N LEU A 381 3.72 -18.50 -5.24
CA LEU A 381 2.48 -19.24 -5.47
C LEU A 381 1.91 -19.01 -6.87
N VAL A 382 1.94 -17.78 -7.39
CA VAL A 382 1.57 -17.48 -8.79
C VAL A 382 2.45 -18.26 -9.78
N MET A 383 3.73 -18.48 -9.46
CA MET A 383 4.65 -19.29 -10.26
C MET A 383 4.35 -20.81 -10.26
N LYS A 384 3.43 -21.30 -9.40
CA LYS A 384 2.97 -22.70 -9.40
C LYS A 384 1.75 -22.95 -10.31
N VAL A 385 1.06 -21.90 -10.76
CA VAL A 385 -0.14 -22.01 -11.60
C VAL A 385 0.23 -22.66 -12.93
N ASN A 386 -0.40 -23.80 -13.24
CA ASN A 386 -0.07 -24.64 -14.38
C ASN A 386 -1.32 -24.94 -15.21
N PRO A 387 -1.61 -24.12 -16.25
CA PRO A 387 -2.76 -24.33 -17.12
C PRO A 387 -2.79 -25.71 -17.79
N ASP A 388 -1.63 -26.28 -18.09
CA ASP A 388 -1.53 -27.61 -18.69
C ASP A 388 -1.85 -28.73 -17.68
N ALA A 389 -1.77 -28.47 -16.36
CA ALA A 389 -2.29 -29.38 -15.33
C ALA A 389 -3.79 -29.19 -15.12
N ASP A 390 -4.25 -27.94 -14.96
CA ASP A 390 -5.66 -27.59 -14.74
C ASP A 390 -6.57 -28.12 -15.88
N VAL A 391 -6.11 -28.02 -17.13
CA VAL A 391 -6.83 -28.57 -18.30
C VAL A 391 -6.87 -30.10 -18.30
N ARG A 392 -5.81 -30.79 -17.87
CA ARG A 392 -5.84 -32.26 -17.74
C ARG A 392 -6.83 -32.67 -16.66
N GLN A 393 -6.73 -32.12 -15.46
CA GLN A 393 -7.66 -32.43 -14.37
C GLN A 393 -9.13 -32.16 -14.75
N TYR A 394 -9.41 -31.06 -15.46
CA TYR A 394 -10.75 -30.80 -15.99
C TYR A 394 -11.19 -31.88 -16.99
N THR A 395 -10.32 -32.24 -17.93
CA THR A 395 -10.59 -33.31 -18.92
C THR A 395 -10.84 -34.65 -18.21
N ASP A 396 -9.97 -35.05 -17.29
CA ASP A 396 -10.08 -36.29 -16.50
C ASP A 396 -11.37 -36.31 -15.67
N SER A 397 -11.83 -35.15 -15.16
CA SER A 397 -13.11 -35.00 -14.44
C SER A 397 -14.35 -34.93 -15.33
N THR A 398 -14.19 -34.88 -16.65
CA THR A 398 -15.29 -34.80 -17.64
C THR A 398 -15.22 -35.90 -18.71
N LEU A 399 -14.31 -36.87 -18.57
CA LEU A 399 -14.14 -38.04 -19.44
C LEU A 399 -15.11 -39.19 -19.08
N ASP A 400 -16.40 -38.88 -18.96
CA ASP A 400 -17.41 -39.85 -19.37
C ASP A 400 -17.43 -39.82 -20.91
N GLU A 401 -16.92 -40.88 -21.56
CA GLU A 401 -16.88 -40.98 -23.01
C GLU A 401 -18.31 -41.12 -23.57
N TYR A 402 -18.91 -39.99 -23.96
CA TYR A 402 -20.21 -39.93 -24.62
C TYR A 402 -20.13 -40.50 -26.04
N GLU A 403 -20.23 -41.82 -26.15
CA GLU A 403 -20.55 -42.50 -27.40
C GLU A 403 -22.08 -42.52 -27.58
N GLU A 404 -22.57 -41.84 -28.63
CA GLU A 404 -23.97 -41.95 -29.04
C GLU A 404 -24.18 -43.34 -29.69
N PRO A 405 -25.12 -44.17 -29.19
CA PRO A 405 -25.20 -45.57 -29.59
C PRO A 405 -25.63 -45.70 -31.06
N GLN A 406 -24.92 -46.57 -31.81
CA GLN A 406 -25.19 -46.79 -33.23
C GLN A 406 -26.63 -47.27 -33.47
N VAL A 407 -27.41 -46.46 -34.19
CA VAL A 407 -28.76 -46.84 -34.65
C VAL A 407 -28.63 -47.86 -35.78
N LEU A 408 -29.10 -49.09 -35.54
CA LEU A 408 -29.11 -50.17 -36.51
C LEU A 408 -30.41 -50.21 -37.31
N TYR A 409 -30.36 -50.75 -38.53
CA TYR A 409 -31.57 -50.97 -39.34
C TYR A 409 -32.27 -52.26 -38.89
N GLU A 410 -33.46 -52.14 -38.30
CA GLU A 410 -34.28 -53.32 -37.95
C GLU A 410 -35.11 -53.79 -39.16
N ASN A 411 -34.66 -54.87 -39.79
CA ASN A 411 -35.41 -55.55 -40.85
C ASN A 411 -36.40 -56.55 -40.21
N ALA A 412 -37.69 -56.39 -40.51
CA ALA A 412 -38.79 -57.15 -39.91
C ALA A 412 -38.71 -58.69 -40.07
N PHE A 413 -37.85 -59.21 -40.96
CA PHE A 413 -37.69 -60.64 -41.20
C PHE A 413 -36.43 -61.26 -40.57
N ILE A 414 -35.43 -60.45 -40.19
CA ILE A 414 -34.11 -60.93 -39.72
C ILE A 414 -33.56 -60.23 -38.47
N GLY A 415 -34.20 -59.13 -38.03
CA GLY A 415 -33.79 -58.33 -36.88
C GLY A 415 -32.79 -57.22 -37.23
N PRO A 416 -31.95 -56.79 -36.28
CA PRO A 416 -31.02 -55.68 -36.49
C PRO A 416 -29.89 -56.04 -37.47
N CYS A 417 -29.74 -55.21 -38.49
CA CYS A 417 -28.72 -55.29 -39.53
C CYS A 417 -27.56 -54.36 -39.16
N ARG A 418 -26.33 -54.90 -39.07
CA ARG A 418 -25.12 -54.10 -38.80
C ARG A 418 -24.61 -53.36 -40.04
N SER A 419 -24.97 -53.85 -41.22
CA SER A 419 -24.47 -53.36 -42.51
C SER A 419 -25.65 -52.98 -43.40
N LEU A 420 -25.98 -51.69 -43.45
CA LEU A 420 -26.95 -51.18 -44.42
C LEU A 420 -26.23 -51.00 -45.78
N LEU A 421 -26.58 -51.82 -46.78
CA LEU A 421 -25.83 -51.91 -48.04
C LEU A 421 -26.69 -51.53 -49.24
N PHE A 422 -27.92 -52.02 -49.31
CA PHE A 422 -28.78 -51.85 -50.48
C PHE A 422 -29.54 -50.51 -50.40
N GLY A 423 -29.60 -49.77 -51.51
CA GLY A 423 -30.13 -48.40 -51.54
C GLY A 423 -29.14 -47.31 -51.09
N VAL A 424 -27.96 -47.67 -50.57
CA VAL A 424 -26.91 -46.73 -50.14
C VAL A 424 -26.02 -46.34 -51.31
N ALA A 425 -25.57 -45.08 -51.38
CA ALA A 425 -24.62 -44.67 -52.42
C ALA A 425 -23.20 -45.19 -52.12
N ILE A 426 -22.45 -45.58 -53.16
CA ILE A 426 -21.08 -46.10 -53.01
C ILE A 426 -20.18 -45.14 -52.20
N ASN A 427 -20.32 -43.83 -52.42
CA ASN A 427 -19.51 -42.83 -51.72
C ASN A 427 -19.83 -42.77 -50.22
N ASP A 428 -21.12 -42.91 -49.85
CA ASP A 428 -21.57 -42.88 -48.46
C ASP A 428 -21.15 -44.16 -47.73
N TYR A 429 -21.27 -45.33 -48.39
CA TYR A 429 -20.72 -46.59 -47.90
C TYR A 429 -19.22 -46.48 -47.61
N CYS A 430 -18.43 -45.94 -48.56
CA CYS A 430 -16.98 -45.76 -48.37
C CYS A 430 -16.64 -44.74 -47.27
N ALA A 431 -17.46 -43.69 -47.09
CA ALA A 431 -17.27 -42.69 -46.03
C ALA A 431 -17.57 -43.28 -44.64
N SER A 432 -18.59 -44.12 -44.53
CA SER A 432 -18.97 -44.84 -43.30
C SER A 432 -18.04 -46.01 -42.95
N ASN A 433 -17.21 -46.48 -43.90
CA ASN A 433 -16.29 -47.61 -43.74
C ASN A 433 -14.81 -47.22 -43.98
N PRO A 434 -14.26 -46.24 -43.24
CA PRO A 434 -12.87 -45.81 -43.41
C PRO A 434 -11.92 -47.00 -43.18
N GLY A 435 -11.04 -47.25 -44.15
CA GLY A 435 -10.09 -48.38 -44.14
C GLY A 435 -10.50 -49.59 -44.99
N LYS A 436 -11.77 -49.79 -45.35
CA LYS A 436 -12.19 -50.92 -46.23
C LYS A 436 -11.87 -50.72 -47.72
N GLY A 437 -11.40 -49.53 -48.09
CA GLY A 437 -10.97 -49.16 -49.44
C GLY A 437 -12.07 -48.59 -50.34
N ALA A 438 -11.71 -48.24 -51.58
CA ALA A 438 -12.56 -47.50 -52.51
C ALA A 438 -13.59 -48.36 -53.29
N VAL A 439 -13.80 -49.63 -52.91
CA VAL A 439 -14.77 -50.54 -53.55
C VAL A 439 -15.55 -51.26 -52.45
N PRO A 440 -16.89 -51.31 -52.50
CA PRO A 440 -17.71 -52.01 -51.51
C PRO A 440 -17.33 -53.48 -51.33
N LEU A 441 -17.34 -53.96 -50.08
CA LEU A 441 -16.87 -55.30 -49.74
C LEU A 441 -17.75 -56.38 -50.39
N ILE A 442 -19.08 -56.23 -50.36
CA ILE A 442 -20.03 -57.05 -51.11
C ILE A 442 -19.69 -57.19 -52.61
N VAL A 443 -19.20 -56.14 -53.27
CA VAL A 443 -18.80 -56.19 -54.69
C VAL A 443 -17.52 -57.01 -54.86
N LYS A 444 -16.51 -56.80 -54.00
CA LYS A 444 -15.26 -57.58 -54.01
C LYS A 444 -15.55 -59.07 -53.83
N MET A 445 -16.27 -59.43 -52.76
CA MET A 445 -16.57 -60.81 -52.39
C MET A 445 -17.37 -61.54 -53.49
N CYS A 446 -18.40 -60.90 -54.05
CA CYS A 446 -19.17 -61.52 -55.14
C CYS A 446 -18.29 -61.75 -56.38
N ILE A 447 -17.45 -60.79 -56.75
CA ILE A 447 -16.54 -60.91 -57.89
C ILE A 447 -15.52 -62.02 -57.65
N GLU A 448 -14.89 -62.08 -56.47
CA GLU A 448 -13.90 -63.10 -56.11
C GLU A 448 -14.47 -64.51 -56.14
N GLU A 449 -15.69 -64.73 -55.65
CA GLU A 449 -16.34 -66.04 -55.65
C GLU A 449 -16.80 -66.47 -57.06
N ILE A 450 -17.26 -65.52 -57.89
CA ILE A 450 -17.62 -65.80 -59.29
C ILE A 450 -16.36 -66.02 -60.16
N ASP A 451 -15.24 -65.34 -59.87
CA ASP A 451 -13.94 -65.65 -60.48
C ASP A 451 -13.39 -67.02 -60.04
N ARG A 452 -13.64 -67.43 -58.78
CA ARG A 452 -13.21 -68.72 -58.24
C ARG A 452 -13.98 -69.89 -58.85
N ASN A 453 -15.32 -69.82 -58.84
CA ASN A 453 -16.20 -70.96 -59.15
C ASN A 453 -17.14 -70.74 -60.34
N GLY A 454 -17.35 -69.50 -60.80
CA GLY A 454 -18.34 -69.16 -61.84
C GLY A 454 -17.80 -69.05 -63.28
N LEU A 455 -16.51 -68.86 -63.50
CA LEU A 455 -15.92 -68.53 -64.83
C LEU A 455 -16.35 -69.47 -65.98
N LYS A 456 -16.56 -70.76 -65.72
CA LYS A 456 -16.91 -71.76 -66.73
C LYS A 456 -18.41 -72.08 -66.81
N GLN A 457 -19.23 -71.50 -65.93
CA GLN A 457 -20.64 -71.84 -65.80
C GLN A 457 -21.47 -71.25 -66.95
N GLU A 458 -22.18 -72.09 -67.69
CA GLU A 458 -22.97 -71.63 -68.85
C GLU A 458 -23.99 -70.57 -68.45
N GLY A 459 -23.92 -69.42 -69.12
CA GLY A 459 -24.82 -68.31 -68.94
C GLY A 459 -24.74 -67.65 -67.56
N ILE A 460 -23.62 -67.76 -66.82
CA ILE A 460 -23.44 -67.26 -65.44
C ILE A 460 -24.16 -65.95 -65.08
N TYR A 461 -24.14 -64.94 -65.96
CA TYR A 461 -24.86 -63.67 -65.75
C TYR A 461 -26.20 -63.55 -66.49
N ARG A 462 -26.46 -64.38 -67.50
CA ARG A 462 -27.71 -64.42 -68.30
C ARG A 462 -28.80 -65.25 -67.62
N VAL A 463 -28.43 -66.34 -66.96
CA VAL A 463 -29.32 -67.17 -66.14
C VAL A 463 -29.53 -66.46 -64.80
N SER A 464 -30.79 -66.40 -64.35
CA SER A 464 -31.14 -65.84 -63.05
C SER A 464 -31.14 -66.92 -61.98
N GLY A 465 -30.40 -66.72 -60.89
CA GLY A 465 -30.60 -67.49 -59.66
C GLY A 465 -32.02 -67.32 -59.10
N LYS A 466 -32.42 -68.20 -58.18
CA LYS A 466 -33.75 -68.18 -57.56
C LYS A 466 -33.92 -66.88 -56.76
N MET A 467 -34.89 -66.05 -57.12
CA MET A 467 -35.07 -64.72 -56.48
C MET A 467 -35.23 -64.79 -54.96
N HIS A 468 -35.88 -65.82 -54.42
CA HIS A 468 -35.96 -66.04 -52.98
C HIS A 468 -34.57 -66.23 -52.34
N SER A 469 -33.71 -67.07 -52.95
CA SER A 469 -32.33 -67.28 -52.51
C SER A 469 -31.46 -66.02 -52.67
N VAL A 470 -31.72 -65.18 -53.69
CA VAL A 470 -31.03 -63.89 -53.83
C VAL A 470 -31.37 -62.96 -52.66
N ILE A 471 -32.66 -62.85 -52.30
CA ILE A 471 -33.09 -62.01 -51.16
C ILE A 471 -32.61 -62.59 -49.81
N GLN A 472 -32.61 -63.91 -49.64
CA GLN A 472 -32.01 -64.54 -48.46
C GLN A 472 -30.51 -64.20 -48.35
N LEU A 473 -29.76 -64.28 -49.45
CA LEU A 473 -28.33 -64.01 -49.46
C LEU A 473 -28.04 -62.51 -49.21
N VAL A 474 -28.88 -61.60 -49.71
CA VAL A 474 -28.85 -60.16 -49.32
C VAL A 474 -29.03 -59.99 -47.82
N HIS A 475 -30.07 -60.62 -47.25
CA HIS A 475 -30.37 -60.56 -45.82
C HIS A 475 -29.24 -61.11 -44.94
N GLU A 476 -28.54 -62.16 -45.38
CA GLU A 476 -27.41 -62.73 -44.65
C GLU A 476 -26.18 -61.82 -44.68
N ILE A 477 -25.96 -61.06 -45.76
CA ILE A 477 -24.85 -60.09 -45.89
C ILE A 477 -25.15 -58.78 -45.12
N GLU A 478 -26.36 -58.21 -45.22
CA GLU A 478 -26.72 -56.97 -44.50
C GLU A 478 -26.74 -57.15 -42.96
N LYS A 479 -26.93 -58.39 -42.49
CA LYS A 479 -26.87 -58.70 -41.07
C LYS A 479 -25.52 -58.34 -40.45
N ASP A 480 -24.42 -58.71 -41.13
CA ASP A 480 -23.03 -58.43 -40.73
C ASP A 480 -22.08 -58.69 -41.92
N GLU A 481 -21.73 -57.65 -42.69
CA GLU A 481 -20.90 -57.78 -43.91
C GLU A 481 -19.46 -58.22 -43.60
N ASP A 482 -18.95 -57.88 -42.41
CA ASP A 482 -17.54 -58.11 -42.02
C ASP A 482 -17.27 -59.55 -41.57
N THR A 483 -18.30 -60.28 -41.12
CA THR A 483 -18.19 -61.71 -40.74
C THR A 483 -18.82 -62.66 -41.76
N PHE A 484 -19.55 -62.16 -42.75
CA PHE A 484 -20.15 -62.97 -43.81
C PHE A 484 -19.10 -63.66 -44.69
N THR A 485 -19.37 -64.89 -45.13
CA THR A 485 -18.57 -65.62 -46.13
C THR A 485 -19.46 -66.52 -47.00
N PHE A 486 -19.07 -66.78 -48.25
CA PHE A 486 -19.83 -67.68 -49.13
C PHE A 486 -19.50 -69.16 -48.86
N ASP A 487 -20.53 -69.96 -48.58
CA ASP A 487 -20.48 -71.42 -48.53
C ASP A 487 -20.89 -71.99 -49.91
N ALA A 488 -19.97 -72.69 -50.57
CA ALA A 488 -20.18 -73.25 -51.91
C ALA A 488 -21.18 -74.43 -51.95
N GLU A 489 -21.50 -75.06 -50.82
CA GLU A 489 -22.55 -76.09 -50.74
C GLU A 489 -23.95 -75.50 -50.61
N ARG A 490 -24.06 -74.25 -50.14
CA ARG A 490 -25.34 -73.55 -49.90
C ARG A 490 -25.67 -72.49 -50.94
N HIS A 491 -24.67 -71.76 -51.43
CA HIS A 491 -24.86 -70.55 -52.23
C HIS A 491 -24.63 -70.82 -53.72
N GLU A 492 -25.71 -71.16 -54.43
CA GLU A 492 -25.67 -71.36 -55.89
C GLU A 492 -25.02 -70.17 -56.61
N ILE A 493 -24.06 -70.44 -57.50
CA ILE A 493 -23.24 -69.39 -58.13
C ILE A 493 -24.07 -68.37 -58.96
N TYR A 494 -25.20 -68.79 -59.54
CA TYR A 494 -26.17 -67.91 -60.20
C TYR A 494 -26.90 -66.97 -59.23
N THR A 495 -27.01 -67.34 -57.95
CA THR A 495 -27.58 -66.52 -56.88
C THR A 495 -26.59 -65.44 -56.45
N ILE A 496 -25.30 -65.78 -56.33
CA ILE A 496 -24.22 -64.79 -56.08
C ILE A 496 -24.13 -63.78 -57.24
N ALA A 497 -24.16 -64.27 -58.49
CA ALA A 497 -24.26 -63.42 -59.69
C ALA A 497 -25.57 -62.59 -59.72
N GLY A 498 -26.63 -63.08 -59.07
CA GLY A 498 -27.87 -62.34 -58.82
C GLY A 498 -27.70 -61.19 -57.83
N VAL A 499 -27.04 -61.43 -56.69
CA VAL A 499 -26.76 -60.43 -55.65
C VAL A 499 -25.91 -59.29 -56.19
N LEU A 500 -24.82 -59.57 -56.91
CA LEU A 500 -23.97 -58.52 -57.50
C LEU A 500 -24.75 -57.61 -58.47
N LYS A 501 -25.57 -58.20 -59.35
CA LYS A 501 -26.44 -57.43 -60.25
C LYS A 501 -27.51 -56.64 -59.49
N LEU A 502 -28.06 -57.21 -58.42
CA LEU A 502 -29.08 -56.55 -57.60
C LEU A 502 -28.52 -55.34 -56.85
N TYR A 503 -27.33 -55.46 -56.25
CA TYR A 503 -26.64 -54.39 -55.53
C TYR A 503 -26.40 -53.20 -56.46
N LEU A 504 -25.73 -53.44 -57.59
CA LEU A 504 -25.42 -52.40 -58.59
C LEU A 504 -26.69 -51.72 -59.15
N ARG A 505 -27.78 -52.49 -59.33
CA ARG A 505 -29.07 -51.97 -59.80
C ARG A 505 -29.85 -51.19 -58.74
N GLN A 506 -29.60 -51.41 -57.45
CA GLN A 506 -30.25 -50.72 -56.33
C GLN A 506 -29.42 -49.54 -55.77
N LEU A 507 -28.33 -49.16 -56.43
CA LEU A 507 -27.63 -47.92 -56.12
C LEU A 507 -28.54 -46.71 -56.42
N PRO A 508 -28.60 -45.68 -55.55
CA PRO A 508 -29.42 -44.48 -55.76
C PRO A 508 -28.91 -43.59 -56.90
N GLN A 509 -27.67 -43.83 -57.37
CA GLN A 509 -27.11 -43.29 -58.60
C GLN A 509 -26.40 -44.41 -59.35
N ALA A 510 -26.51 -44.41 -60.67
CA ALA A 510 -25.82 -45.37 -61.53
C ALA A 510 -24.31 -45.42 -61.25
N LEU A 511 -23.73 -46.63 -61.30
CA LEU A 511 -22.27 -46.81 -61.16
C LEU A 511 -21.53 -45.93 -62.18
N PHE A 512 -22.03 -45.88 -63.42
CA PHE A 512 -21.59 -44.95 -64.45
C PHE A 512 -22.81 -44.16 -64.97
N PRO A 513 -23.05 -42.91 -64.53
CA PRO A 513 -24.13 -42.09 -65.08
C PRO A 513 -23.83 -41.65 -66.53
N PHE A 514 -24.34 -42.38 -67.51
CA PHE A 514 -24.10 -42.15 -68.93
C PHE A 514 -25.40 -42.40 -69.75
N PRO A 515 -26.15 -41.34 -70.14
CA PRO A 515 -27.47 -41.48 -70.77
C PRO A 515 -27.43 -42.14 -72.15
N LEU A 516 -28.42 -43.01 -72.45
CA LEU A 516 -28.50 -43.78 -73.70
C LEU A 516 -28.26 -42.94 -74.97
N VAL A 517 -28.83 -41.73 -75.06
CA VAL A 517 -28.64 -40.84 -76.23
C VAL A 517 -27.17 -40.48 -76.46
N GLU A 518 -26.41 -40.22 -75.39
CA GLU A 518 -24.97 -40.01 -75.51
C GLU A 518 -24.22 -41.30 -75.83
N ARG A 519 -24.65 -42.46 -75.31
CA ARG A 519 -24.02 -43.76 -75.56
C ARG A 519 -24.18 -44.23 -77.01
N VAL A 520 -25.37 -44.04 -77.60
CA VAL A 520 -25.64 -44.32 -79.02
C VAL A 520 -24.83 -43.38 -79.91
N SER A 521 -24.76 -42.09 -79.58
CA SER A 521 -23.91 -41.14 -80.31
C SER A 521 -22.42 -41.50 -80.22
N LEU A 522 -21.94 -41.95 -79.05
CA LEU A 522 -20.57 -42.42 -78.89
C LEU A 522 -20.31 -43.77 -79.60
N SER A 523 -21.32 -44.63 -79.72
CA SER A 523 -21.24 -45.89 -80.48
C SER A 523 -21.19 -45.65 -81.99
N GLN A 524 -21.86 -44.61 -82.49
CA GLN A 524 -21.70 -44.14 -83.88
C GLN A 524 -20.29 -43.56 -84.11
N GLN A 525 -19.81 -42.71 -83.19
CA GLN A 525 -18.44 -42.17 -83.25
C GLN A 525 -17.36 -43.26 -83.14
N LEU A 526 -17.65 -44.43 -82.55
CA LEU A 526 -16.75 -45.57 -82.51
C LEU A 526 -16.59 -46.24 -83.89
N GLU A 527 -17.65 -46.27 -84.70
CA GLU A 527 -17.62 -46.76 -86.09
C GLU A 527 -16.94 -45.75 -87.03
N GLU A 528 -16.97 -44.45 -86.70
CA GLU A 528 -16.29 -43.38 -87.45
C GLU A 528 -14.80 -43.20 -87.06
N SER A 529 -14.49 -43.12 -85.76
CA SER A 529 -13.15 -42.82 -85.22
C SER A 529 -12.96 -43.37 -83.81
N ARG A 530 -12.39 -44.59 -83.72
CA ARG A 530 -12.07 -45.27 -82.45
C ARG A 530 -11.29 -44.39 -81.47
N GLU A 531 -10.27 -43.66 -81.94
CA GLU A 531 -9.41 -42.84 -81.07
C GLU A 531 -10.19 -41.72 -80.37
N GLU A 532 -11.12 -41.07 -81.09
CA GLU A 532 -11.94 -40.01 -80.53
C GLU A 532 -12.99 -40.54 -79.56
N ALA A 533 -13.62 -41.68 -79.90
CA ALA A 533 -14.56 -42.35 -79.01
C ALA A 533 -13.90 -42.77 -77.69
N PHE A 534 -12.70 -43.38 -77.74
CA PHE A 534 -11.91 -43.74 -76.56
C PHE A 534 -11.55 -42.50 -75.72
N ARG A 535 -11.08 -41.43 -76.36
CA ARG A 535 -10.73 -40.16 -75.70
C ARG A 535 -11.92 -39.54 -74.96
N LEU A 536 -13.14 -39.63 -75.52
CA LEU A 536 -14.37 -39.16 -74.89
C LEU A 536 -14.82 -40.06 -73.74
N LEU A 537 -14.77 -41.38 -73.91
CA LEU A 537 -15.09 -42.38 -72.87
C LEU A 537 -14.17 -42.24 -71.66
N LEU A 538 -12.86 -42.16 -71.89
CA LEU A 538 -11.83 -41.94 -70.86
C LEU A 538 -12.04 -40.62 -70.10
N LYS A 539 -12.47 -39.55 -70.81
CA LYS A 539 -12.82 -38.25 -70.21
C LYS A 539 -14.10 -38.33 -69.37
N ARG A 540 -15.05 -39.23 -69.68
CA ARG A 540 -16.24 -39.51 -68.85
C ARG A 540 -15.86 -40.34 -67.61
N ILE A 541 -15.09 -41.43 -67.75
CA ILE A 541 -14.63 -42.27 -66.63
C ILE A 541 -13.85 -41.44 -65.59
N ARG A 542 -12.88 -40.62 -66.03
CA ARG A 542 -12.06 -39.77 -65.16
C ARG A 542 -12.82 -38.66 -64.43
N ARG A 543 -14.12 -38.47 -64.70
CA ARG A 543 -15.01 -37.52 -64.01
C ARG A 543 -15.91 -38.16 -62.94
N LEU A 544 -15.93 -39.49 -62.83
CA LEU A 544 -16.67 -40.19 -61.78
C LEU A 544 -16.00 -40.00 -60.41
N PRO A 545 -16.72 -40.13 -59.28
CA PRO A 545 -16.10 -40.22 -57.96
C PRO A 545 -15.07 -41.36 -57.88
N PRO A 546 -14.00 -41.25 -57.06
CA PRO A 546 -12.96 -42.28 -56.98
C PRO A 546 -13.49 -43.69 -56.71
N SER A 547 -14.49 -43.82 -55.84
CA SER A 547 -15.08 -45.13 -55.52
C SER A 547 -15.90 -45.72 -56.67
N HIS A 548 -16.57 -44.87 -57.46
CA HIS A 548 -17.23 -45.30 -58.71
C HIS A 548 -16.19 -45.72 -59.75
N GLN A 549 -15.09 -44.98 -59.91
CA GLN A 549 -13.99 -45.35 -60.82
C GLN A 549 -13.38 -46.70 -60.44
N ALA A 550 -13.08 -46.92 -59.16
CA ALA A 550 -12.49 -48.17 -58.66
C ALA A 550 -13.45 -49.36 -58.79
N THR A 551 -14.73 -49.16 -58.46
CA THR A 551 -15.77 -50.20 -58.57
C THR A 551 -16.03 -50.58 -60.03
N LEU A 552 -16.11 -49.60 -60.94
CA LEU A 552 -16.27 -49.83 -62.37
C LEU A 552 -15.03 -50.52 -62.99
N LYS A 553 -13.82 -50.11 -62.59
CA LYS A 553 -12.55 -50.75 -62.99
C LYS A 553 -12.51 -52.24 -62.60
N LEU A 554 -12.91 -52.57 -61.36
CA LEU A 554 -12.95 -53.96 -60.89
C LEU A 554 -14.01 -54.78 -61.65
N LEU A 555 -15.21 -54.22 -61.83
CA LEU A 555 -16.31 -54.86 -62.55
C LEU A 555 -15.94 -55.15 -64.01
N CYS A 556 -15.41 -54.18 -64.75
CA CYS A 556 -15.02 -54.35 -66.15
C CYS A 556 -13.92 -55.43 -66.30
N ALA A 557 -12.92 -55.44 -65.41
CA ALA A 557 -11.88 -56.47 -65.40
C ALA A 557 -12.43 -57.88 -65.07
N HIS A 558 -13.43 -57.98 -64.18
CA HIS A 558 -14.12 -59.25 -63.92
C HIS A 558 -14.92 -59.75 -65.13
N LEU A 559 -15.71 -58.86 -65.74
CA LEU A 559 -16.49 -59.20 -66.93
C LEU A 559 -15.60 -59.58 -68.13
N HIS A 560 -14.40 -59.01 -68.23
CA HIS A 560 -13.41 -59.44 -69.22
C HIS A 560 -12.94 -60.88 -68.97
N ARG A 561 -12.59 -61.23 -67.71
CA ARG A 561 -12.23 -62.62 -67.35
C ARG A 561 -13.35 -63.60 -67.72
N ILE A 562 -14.61 -63.24 -67.46
CA ILE A 562 -15.78 -64.05 -67.87
C ILE A 562 -15.81 -64.19 -69.40
N ALA A 563 -15.61 -63.11 -70.16
CA ALA A 563 -15.60 -63.14 -71.62
C ALA A 563 -14.46 -64.02 -72.20
N SER A 564 -13.31 -64.10 -71.54
CA SER A 564 -12.20 -65.00 -71.94
C SER A 564 -12.60 -66.49 -71.89
N PHE A 565 -13.62 -66.86 -71.11
CA PHE A 565 -14.17 -68.23 -71.05
C PHE A 565 -15.47 -68.41 -71.87
N SER A 566 -15.80 -67.46 -72.77
CA SER A 566 -17.00 -67.47 -73.63
C SER A 566 -17.20 -68.74 -74.47
N SER A 567 -16.12 -69.45 -74.83
CA SER A 567 -16.19 -70.76 -75.50
C SER A 567 -16.92 -71.82 -74.66
N LEU A 568 -16.79 -71.76 -73.34
CA LEU A 568 -17.48 -72.62 -72.37
C LEU A 568 -18.77 -71.96 -71.88
N ASN A 569 -18.68 -70.77 -71.28
CA ASN A 569 -19.80 -70.14 -70.57
C ASN A 569 -20.84 -69.44 -71.50
N LYS A 570 -20.56 -69.32 -72.81
CA LYS A 570 -21.41 -68.69 -73.83
C LYS A 570 -21.71 -67.19 -73.62
N MET A 571 -20.93 -66.50 -72.78
CA MET A 571 -21.04 -65.07 -72.50
C MET A 571 -19.90 -64.31 -73.19
N THR A 572 -20.11 -63.91 -74.45
CA THR A 572 -19.24 -62.95 -75.16
C THR A 572 -19.34 -61.55 -74.53
N PRO A 573 -18.41 -60.61 -74.84
CA PRO A 573 -18.51 -59.23 -74.35
C PRO A 573 -19.84 -58.55 -74.71
N SER A 574 -20.36 -58.80 -75.93
CA SER A 574 -21.69 -58.30 -76.35
C SER A 574 -22.83 -58.90 -75.51
N ASN A 575 -22.78 -60.21 -75.21
CA ASN A 575 -23.78 -60.88 -74.35
C ASN A 575 -23.72 -60.36 -72.90
N LEU A 576 -22.53 -60.01 -72.40
CA LEU A 576 -22.36 -59.38 -71.08
C LEU A 576 -22.81 -57.92 -71.10
N GLY A 577 -22.53 -57.18 -72.19
CA GLY A 577 -22.98 -55.81 -72.39
C GLY A 577 -24.49 -55.68 -72.30
N LEU A 578 -25.23 -56.52 -73.02
CA LEU A 578 -26.71 -56.56 -72.96
C LEU A 578 -27.26 -56.84 -71.55
N VAL A 579 -26.53 -57.59 -70.71
CA VAL A 579 -26.93 -57.88 -69.32
C VAL A 579 -26.56 -56.75 -68.37
N PHE A 580 -25.41 -56.09 -68.57
CA PHE A 580 -24.86 -55.10 -67.63
C PHE A 580 -25.17 -53.64 -67.97
N SER A 581 -25.46 -53.25 -69.21
CA SER A 581 -25.91 -51.89 -69.54
C SER A 581 -27.03 -51.38 -68.61
N PRO A 582 -28.18 -52.07 -68.47
CA PRO A 582 -29.26 -51.62 -67.56
C PRO A 582 -28.89 -51.68 -66.07
N VAL A 583 -27.80 -52.34 -65.69
CA VAL A 583 -27.32 -52.46 -64.31
C VAL A 583 -26.27 -51.38 -63.98
N VAL A 584 -25.43 -51.01 -64.94
CA VAL A 584 -24.31 -50.06 -64.76
C VAL A 584 -24.73 -48.62 -65.04
N PHE A 585 -25.64 -48.42 -66.02
CA PHE A 585 -26.17 -47.10 -66.41
C PHE A 585 -27.53 -46.77 -65.78
N LEU A 586 -28.22 -47.77 -65.19
CA LEU A 586 -29.61 -47.70 -64.69
C LEU A 586 -30.64 -47.21 -65.72
N ASP A 587 -30.61 -47.78 -66.93
CA ASP A 587 -31.65 -47.54 -67.92
C ASP A 587 -32.98 -48.20 -67.49
N ASP A 588 -34.02 -47.40 -67.27
CA ASP A 588 -35.37 -47.89 -67.00
C ASP A 588 -36.03 -48.47 -68.27
N PRO A 589 -36.37 -49.78 -68.30
CA PRO A 589 -37.03 -50.41 -69.44
C PRO A 589 -38.50 -49.95 -69.65
N ALA A 590 -39.11 -49.23 -68.71
CA ALA A 590 -40.46 -48.69 -68.85
C ALA A 590 -40.49 -47.23 -69.34
N GLY A 591 -39.55 -46.39 -68.89
CA GLY A 591 -39.55 -44.95 -69.13
C GLY A 591 -38.96 -44.48 -70.47
N GLN A 592 -38.06 -45.24 -71.09
CA GLN A 592 -37.37 -44.80 -72.33
C GLN A 592 -38.18 -45.11 -73.60
N GLN A 593 -39.32 -44.43 -73.80
CA GLN A 593 -40.07 -44.46 -75.07
C GLN A 593 -39.33 -43.71 -76.19
N LEU A 594 -38.38 -44.39 -76.82
CA LEU A 594 -37.68 -43.94 -78.03
C LEU A 594 -38.06 -44.88 -79.19
N PRO A 595 -38.28 -44.34 -80.42
CA PRO A 595 -38.88 -45.10 -81.50
C PRO A 595 -37.97 -46.24 -81.99
N ALA A 596 -38.58 -47.39 -82.30
CA ALA A 596 -37.89 -48.65 -82.59
C ALA A 596 -37.16 -48.68 -83.96
N GLN A 597 -36.08 -47.91 -84.08
CA GLN A 597 -34.98 -48.21 -84.99
C GLN A 597 -33.86 -48.94 -84.24
N SER A 598 -33.07 -49.73 -84.95
CA SER A 598 -32.02 -50.58 -84.40
C SER A 598 -30.78 -49.80 -83.98
N TRP A 599 -30.87 -49.08 -82.86
CA TRP A 599 -29.72 -48.41 -82.25
C TRP A 599 -28.84 -49.42 -81.53
N LYS A 600 -27.53 -49.29 -81.74
CA LYS A 600 -26.48 -50.19 -81.25
C LYS A 600 -25.72 -49.47 -80.14
N ASP A 601 -25.87 -49.94 -78.90
CA ASP A 601 -25.16 -49.44 -77.72
C ASP A 601 -24.07 -50.45 -77.34
N ASP A 602 -22.90 -50.29 -77.97
CA ASP A 602 -21.74 -51.15 -77.72
C ASP A 602 -20.92 -50.70 -76.51
N ILE A 603 -21.28 -49.59 -75.85
CA ILE A 603 -20.41 -48.94 -74.84
C ILE A 603 -20.07 -49.89 -73.68
N MET A 604 -21.01 -50.73 -73.23
CA MET A 604 -20.72 -51.71 -72.17
C MET A 604 -19.84 -52.86 -72.68
N ALA A 605 -19.98 -53.29 -73.94
CA ALA A 605 -19.08 -54.29 -74.52
C ALA A 605 -17.66 -53.72 -74.67
N MET A 606 -17.52 -52.48 -75.12
CA MET A 606 -16.24 -51.78 -75.24
C MET A 606 -15.53 -51.55 -73.89
N LEU A 607 -16.29 -51.24 -72.83
CA LEU A 607 -15.77 -51.15 -71.46
C LEU A 607 -15.22 -52.49 -70.96
N ILE A 608 -15.74 -53.62 -71.46
CA ILE A 608 -15.29 -54.99 -71.13
C ILE A 608 -14.08 -55.37 -71.98
N GLU A 609 -14.13 -55.18 -73.30
CA GLU A 609 -13.07 -55.58 -74.23
C GLU A 609 -11.76 -54.80 -73.99
N HIS A 610 -11.85 -53.50 -73.72
CA HIS A 610 -10.69 -52.60 -73.61
C HIS A 610 -10.45 -52.06 -72.19
N HIS A 611 -10.78 -52.84 -71.15
CA HIS A 611 -10.66 -52.37 -69.77
C HIS A 611 -9.22 -52.01 -69.34
N GLU A 612 -8.19 -52.66 -69.88
CA GLU A 612 -6.80 -52.32 -69.54
C GLU A 612 -6.40 -50.94 -70.09
N GLU A 613 -6.79 -50.63 -71.33
CA GLU A 613 -6.59 -49.31 -71.96
C GLU A 613 -7.41 -48.22 -71.26
N LEU A 614 -8.70 -48.47 -71.00
CA LEU A 614 -9.66 -47.47 -70.54
C LEU A 614 -9.51 -47.10 -69.06
N PHE A 615 -8.99 -48.00 -68.21
CA PHE A 615 -8.78 -47.76 -66.79
C PHE A 615 -7.28 -47.59 -66.41
N GLN A 616 -6.41 -47.42 -67.40
CA GLN A 616 -4.97 -47.19 -67.20
C GLN A 616 -4.68 -45.90 -66.43
N GLY A 617 -3.77 -45.98 -65.47
CA GLY A 617 -3.33 -44.84 -64.65
C GLY A 617 -4.35 -44.36 -63.59
N LEU A 618 -5.51 -45.01 -63.49
CA LEU A 618 -6.45 -44.76 -62.38
C LEU A 618 -5.99 -45.54 -61.13
N PRO A 619 -6.23 -45.02 -59.91
CA PRO A 619 -5.78 -45.65 -58.66
C PRO A 619 -6.14 -47.14 -58.56
N THR A 620 -5.27 -47.91 -57.92
CA THR A 620 -5.54 -49.29 -57.48
C THR A 620 -6.21 -49.23 -56.10
N ALA A 621 -7.07 -50.20 -55.79
CA ALA A 621 -8.01 -50.15 -54.66
C ALA A 621 -7.39 -50.43 -53.27
N GLU A 622 -6.13 -50.03 -53.06
CA GLU A 622 -5.45 -50.09 -51.77
C GLU A 622 -6.04 -49.06 -50.78
N PRO A 623 -6.17 -49.40 -49.49
CA PRO A 623 -6.68 -48.47 -48.48
C PRO A 623 -5.61 -47.41 -48.15
N ALA A 624 -5.92 -46.14 -48.42
CA ALA A 624 -5.08 -45.03 -47.98
C ALA A 624 -5.07 -44.95 -46.45
N THR A 625 -3.91 -45.14 -45.82
CA THR A 625 -3.71 -45.07 -44.37
C THR A 625 -3.69 -43.62 -43.87
N THR A 626 -4.81 -42.92 -44.04
CA THR A 626 -5.03 -41.59 -43.44
C THR A 626 -5.22 -41.72 -41.94
N GLY A 627 -4.11 -41.85 -41.21
CA GLY A 627 -4.09 -41.61 -39.76
C GLY A 627 -4.54 -40.18 -39.51
N LEU A 628 -5.79 -40.01 -39.08
CA LEU A 628 -6.39 -38.69 -38.87
C LEU A 628 -5.91 -38.13 -37.52
N GLU A 629 -4.64 -37.70 -37.47
CA GLU A 629 -4.19 -36.84 -36.39
C GLU A 629 -5.07 -35.59 -36.37
N ARG A 630 -5.96 -35.51 -35.38
CA ARG A 630 -6.65 -34.28 -35.01
C ARG A 630 -5.60 -33.30 -34.50
N SER A 631 -4.98 -32.56 -35.42
CA SER A 631 -4.10 -31.43 -35.13
C SER A 631 -4.90 -30.34 -34.38
N ARG A 632 -5.06 -30.51 -33.07
CA ARG A 632 -5.63 -29.48 -32.18
C ARG A 632 -4.81 -28.22 -32.40
N SER A 633 -5.45 -27.17 -32.92
CA SER A 633 -4.80 -25.91 -33.23
C SER A 633 -4.29 -25.24 -31.95
N THR A 634 -3.00 -25.45 -31.64
CA THR A 634 -2.30 -24.89 -30.47
C THR A 634 -2.01 -23.39 -30.62
N GLN A 635 -3.00 -22.63 -31.10
CA GLN A 635 -2.94 -21.18 -31.24
C GLN A 635 -3.49 -20.43 -30.00
N SER A 636 -3.49 -21.10 -28.83
CA SER A 636 -3.54 -20.39 -27.55
C SER A 636 -2.22 -19.65 -27.38
N VAL A 637 -2.24 -18.33 -27.58
CA VAL A 637 -1.05 -17.48 -27.49
C VAL A 637 -0.57 -17.48 -26.03
N ARG A 638 0.50 -18.24 -25.72
CA ARG A 638 1.20 -18.23 -24.42
C ARG A 638 1.77 -16.84 -24.10
N ARG A 639 0.91 -15.93 -23.67
CA ARG A 639 1.24 -14.60 -23.13
C ARG A 639 1.70 -14.74 -21.68
N THR A 640 2.90 -15.29 -21.48
CA THR A 640 3.63 -15.17 -20.22
C THR A 640 3.96 -13.69 -19.96
N ARG A 641 3.03 -12.99 -19.30
CA ARG A 641 3.25 -11.65 -18.74
C ARG A 641 4.26 -11.76 -17.60
N THR A 642 5.54 -11.70 -17.94
CA THR A 642 6.63 -11.54 -16.98
C THR A 642 6.48 -10.24 -16.18
N ILE A 643 7.15 -10.19 -15.02
CA ILE A 643 7.21 -9.05 -14.09
C ILE A 643 7.31 -7.72 -14.85
N SER A 644 6.47 -6.75 -14.49
CA SER A 644 6.40 -5.49 -15.24
C SER A 644 7.75 -4.77 -15.26
N PRO A 645 8.11 -4.07 -16.36
CA PRO A 645 9.39 -3.34 -16.44
C PRO A 645 9.59 -2.33 -15.30
N SER A 646 8.50 -1.76 -14.77
CA SER A 646 8.55 -0.89 -13.60
C SER A 646 8.89 -1.67 -12.33
N ALA A 647 8.21 -2.79 -12.05
CA ALA A 647 8.47 -3.60 -10.86
C ALA A 647 9.90 -4.16 -10.85
N ARG A 648 10.40 -4.62 -12.01
CA ARG A 648 11.79 -5.06 -12.15
C ARG A 648 12.79 -3.95 -11.80
N LYS A 649 12.58 -2.75 -12.33
CA LYS A 649 13.44 -1.58 -12.05
C LYS A 649 13.39 -1.14 -10.58
N SER A 650 12.23 -1.25 -9.94
CA SER A 650 12.06 -0.98 -8.50
C SER A 650 12.77 -2.03 -7.63
N LEU A 651 12.67 -3.32 -7.96
CA LEU A 651 13.38 -4.40 -7.26
C LEU A 651 14.89 -4.26 -7.40
N GLU A 652 15.39 -3.91 -8.59
CA GLU A 652 16.81 -3.63 -8.84
C GLU A 652 17.31 -2.41 -8.02
N ALA A 653 16.47 -1.37 -7.82
CA ALA A 653 16.80 -0.22 -6.98
C ALA A 653 16.86 -0.52 -5.48
N VAL A 654 15.82 -1.19 -4.92
CA VAL A 654 15.79 -1.58 -3.49
C VAL A 654 16.98 -2.48 -3.13
N ARG A 655 17.38 -3.36 -4.07
CA ARG A 655 18.56 -4.21 -3.92
C ARG A 655 19.86 -3.40 -3.84
N TYR A 656 19.95 -2.28 -4.57
CA TYR A 656 21.13 -1.40 -4.57
C TYR A 656 21.23 -0.56 -3.29
N GLU A 657 20.11 -0.01 -2.80
CA GLU A 657 20.08 0.74 -1.53
C GLU A 657 20.43 -0.14 -0.33
N SER A 658 20.02 -1.41 -0.35
CA SER A 658 20.33 -2.40 0.69
C SER A 658 21.84 -2.60 0.91
N TYR A 659 22.66 -2.56 -0.15
CA TYR A 659 24.13 -2.60 -0.05
C TYR A 659 24.77 -1.24 0.24
N SER A 660 24.03 -0.14 0.12
CA SER A 660 24.54 1.23 0.26
C SER A 660 24.47 1.77 1.70
N ILE A 661 23.71 1.12 2.59
CA ILE A 661 23.44 1.60 3.95
C ILE A 661 24.39 0.97 5.00
N SER A 662 25.07 -0.13 4.68
CA SER A 662 26.08 -0.75 5.56
C SER A 662 27.46 -0.06 5.45
N GLY A 663 27.54 1.23 5.81
CA GLY A 663 28.75 2.04 5.64
C GLY A 663 29.03 3.01 6.81
N SER A 664 29.72 2.54 7.84
CA SER A 664 30.29 3.42 8.88
C SER A 664 31.47 4.23 8.33
N PRO A 665 31.61 5.53 8.64
CA PRO A 665 32.60 6.40 8.00
C PRO A 665 33.99 6.31 8.64
N LEU A 666 35.04 6.21 7.82
CA LEU A 666 36.43 6.45 8.20
C LEU A 666 37.22 7.12 7.06
N SER A 667 38.31 7.78 7.42
CA SER A 667 38.90 8.91 6.67
C SER A 667 40.14 8.60 5.83
N SER A 668 40.12 9.06 4.57
CA SER A 668 41.30 9.59 3.83
C SER A 668 42.42 8.56 3.50
N PRO A 669 43.58 8.90 2.86
CA PRO A 669 43.88 8.34 1.54
C PRO A 669 45.17 7.49 1.42
N CYS A 670 45.36 6.93 0.20
CA CYS A 670 46.52 6.21 -0.38
C CYS A 670 47.95 6.68 0.01
N PRO A 671 49.02 5.88 -0.24
CA PRO A 671 49.19 4.76 -1.23
C PRO A 671 49.72 3.43 -0.59
N SER A 672 50.03 2.29 -1.27
CA SER A 672 50.84 2.10 -2.50
C SER A 672 50.81 0.66 -3.08
N GLN A 673 50.70 0.56 -4.42
CA GLN A 673 51.30 -0.43 -5.37
C GLN A 673 51.13 -1.99 -5.19
N PRO A 674 51.40 -2.81 -6.25
CA PRO A 674 50.74 -4.12 -6.47
C PRO A 674 51.69 -5.36 -6.50
N LEU A 675 51.30 -6.41 -7.26
CA LEU A 675 51.81 -7.81 -7.33
C LEU A 675 51.14 -8.74 -6.29
N GLY A 676 50.94 -10.04 -6.49
CA GLY A 676 51.19 -10.96 -7.62
C GLY A 676 50.50 -12.33 -7.37
N PRO A 677 50.40 -13.27 -8.34
CA PRO A 677 49.47 -14.42 -8.28
C PRO A 677 50.09 -15.77 -7.80
N GLU A 678 49.23 -16.82 -7.79
CA GLU A 678 49.51 -18.26 -7.51
C GLU A 678 49.77 -18.59 -6.01
N ALA A 679 49.47 -19.77 -5.45
CA ALA A 679 48.76 -21.00 -5.88
C ALA A 679 48.10 -21.64 -4.61
N ILE A 680 47.09 -22.54 -4.68
CA ILE A 680 47.21 -24.02 -4.73
C ILE A 680 48.35 -24.54 -3.80
N GLU A 681 48.17 -25.38 -2.76
CA GLU A 681 47.15 -26.42 -2.53
C GLU A 681 46.82 -26.69 -1.03
N SER A 682 46.07 -27.76 -0.78
CA SER A 682 45.62 -28.31 0.51
C SER A 682 46.67 -28.58 1.59
N LEU A 683 46.21 -28.64 2.85
CA LEU A 683 46.68 -29.64 3.81
C LEU A 683 45.51 -30.24 4.63
N SER A 684 45.75 -31.44 5.15
CA SER A 684 44.76 -32.31 5.82
C SER A 684 45.22 -32.64 7.26
N LEU A 685 44.53 -33.57 7.92
CA LEU A 685 44.72 -34.12 9.28
C LEU A 685 44.16 -33.27 10.46
N ALA A 686 43.67 -33.87 11.55
CA ALA A 686 43.16 -35.24 11.80
C ALA A 686 42.45 -35.33 13.18
N ASP A 687 41.91 -36.52 13.48
CA ASP A 687 41.75 -37.13 14.82
C ASP A 687 40.65 -36.62 15.79
N GLN A 688 40.00 -37.46 16.65
CA GLN A 688 39.87 -38.94 16.76
C GLN A 688 38.76 -39.32 17.80
N VAL A 689 38.51 -40.63 17.99
CA VAL A 689 37.83 -41.31 19.12
C VAL A 689 36.27 -41.32 19.22
N SER A 690 35.72 -42.54 19.19
CA SER A 690 34.40 -42.97 19.74
C SER A 690 34.62 -44.11 20.78
N PRO A 691 33.64 -44.46 21.65
CA PRO A 691 32.58 -45.47 21.33
C PRO A 691 31.19 -45.11 21.93
N ASP A 692 30.00 -45.56 21.47
CA ASP A 692 29.49 -46.87 20.96
C ASP A 692 29.24 -47.93 22.07
N PRO A 693 28.26 -48.89 22.00
CA PRO A 693 27.13 -49.10 21.06
C PRO A 693 25.71 -49.27 21.70
N ARG A 694 24.64 -49.28 20.87
CA ARG A 694 23.68 -50.43 20.73
C ARG A 694 22.50 -50.18 19.74
N GLN A 695 22.57 -50.87 18.60
CA GLN A 695 21.50 -51.65 17.91
C GLN A 695 20.09 -51.04 17.65
N SER A 696 19.46 -51.20 16.47
CA SER A 696 19.84 -51.91 15.23
C SER A 696 18.87 -51.70 14.04
N TYR A 697 19.33 -52.06 12.83
CA TYR A 697 18.61 -52.32 11.55
C TYR A 697 18.27 -51.17 10.56
N THR A 698 18.95 -51.24 9.41
CA THR A 698 18.57 -50.79 8.04
C THR A 698 19.01 -51.94 7.08
N PRO A 699 18.73 -51.98 5.74
CA PRO A 699 18.98 -50.96 4.67
C PRO A 699 17.65 -50.42 4.06
N GLY A 700 17.58 -49.51 3.06
CA GLY A 700 18.54 -48.99 2.07
C GLY A 700 18.14 -49.41 0.62
N VAL A 701 18.32 -48.67 -0.48
CA VAL A 701 18.97 -47.35 -0.77
C VAL A 701 18.36 -46.74 -2.07
N PHE A 702 18.66 -45.46 -2.35
CA PHE A 702 18.69 -44.70 -3.65
C PHE A 702 17.55 -43.69 -3.94
N SER A 703 17.79 -42.53 -4.58
CA SER A 703 18.93 -41.57 -4.57
C SER A 703 18.56 -40.28 -5.35
N PHE A 704 19.32 -39.19 -5.12
CA PHE A 704 19.33 -37.89 -5.82
C PHE A 704 18.09 -36.97 -5.64
N GLY A 705 18.27 -35.64 -5.56
CA GLY A 705 19.53 -34.90 -5.44
C GLY A 705 19.39 -33.38 -5.57
N CYS A 706 20.28 -32.66 -4.89
CA CYS A 706 20.67 -31.26 -5.09
C CYS A 706 22.20 -31.18 -5.02
#